data_AF-A0AAV5WL73-F1
#
_entry.id   AF-A0AAV5WL73-F1
#
_cell.length_a   1.000
_cell.length_b   1.000
_cell.length_c   1.000
_cell.angle_alpha   90.00
_cell.angle_beta   90.00
_cell.angle_gamma   90.00
#
_symmetry.space_group_name_H-M   'P 1'
#
loop_
_entity.id
_entity.type
_entity.pdbx_description
1 polymer ?
#
loop_
_entity_poly.entity_id
_entity_poly.type
_entity_poly.pdbx_seq_one_letter_code
_entity_poly.pdbx_strand_id
1 'polypeptide(L)'
;MSAKEWQKKCEQQQKQMELIEKRLRDVIKAYKGLEVEKKSLEEIVVAWKKEEEGDEVKKDGEEPSTSLALPPKPTIDSLKTAFACLTKEKIRRESALQADKKTLLTEIETMRDRLKTAEAESKEKTEQLNRAIAQAESDADKFEKLIKHQHDKMVVVKAELERERTGHGQSVAAMQNEYANERRKGEEMNRKLAEAYTKIHEKEQMPESLKKKEKEMKEEISRWKKEAEEWKEKAAKTPTAQLLQDKLSNMKMEHDRELTEAKNQAEAKAKIDTQAESRLRSSEDRLQSLASQLAVAEGARVQAEEELRVVREENNGVNSELEAVRSLGLLSSDPLERLKAAVREARLKRPDADVRDLLGGDSSEVIENRAKYERLRDEFERYKLKAEAVLKSKQPKDDSSSSAPSEEEEGLRLLVSQLHNKLRSLEVAHATDQAQFEQETRNLRQRVCDLERAEETNRSDTRREMASRISEMESEMTKQRQRTLEVLAEKERELEATRSILVSLRSDQLSHSSSPSTVAVAPSSSSSAPADPVNGDKRAARIGVSNRRSGEWRKYSDRKTSNEESSRRSMGSVSSAMEETQTIVQQQIALPIGNESRNIYYEEELSKKEREIGDLRHSLHQLDYRMREMEQNYLCRDLQNHEQSEKLKEELRILEGKLALSQAAETAGSTEYLRNIFVQLLSCDSAAGRKHILKAIATVLKLSHNEMKGIDKRSWS
;
A
#
# COMPACT_ATOMS: atom_id res chain seq x y z
N MET A 1 -34.64 -16.70 54.45
CA MET A 1 -35.94 -16.30 55.04
C MET A 1 -36.60 -15.22 54.18
N SER A 2 -37.13 -15.63 53.03
CA SER A 2 -38.05 -14.86 52.21
C SER A 2 -39.39 -14.65 52.94
N ALA A 3 -40.17 -13.63 52.58
CA ALA A 3 -41.51 -13.40 53.14
C ALA A 3 -42.43 -14.63 53.00
N LYS A 4 -42.31 -15.38 51.90
CA LYS A 4 -43.05 -16.64 51.67
C LYS A 4 -42.68 -17.76 52.66
N GLU A 5 -41.46 -17.75 53.21
CA GLU A 5 -41.00 -18.73 54.20
C GLU A 5 -41.51 -18.37 55.60
N TRP A 6 -41.56 -17.08 55.93
CA TRP A 6 -42.22 -16.59 57.15
C TRP A 6 -43.72 -16.89 57.16
N GLN A 7 -44.43 -16.61 56.07
CA GLN A 7 -45.87 -16.88 55.97
C GLN A 7 -46.17 -18.39 56.18
N LYS A 8 -45.45 -19.28 55.50
CA LYS A 8 -45.57 -20.73 55.71
C LYS A 8 -45.32 -21.14 57.16
N LYS A 9 -44.35 -20.51 57.84
CA LYS A 9 -44.04 -20.79 59.25
C LYS A 9 -45.17 -20.35 60.18
N CYS A 10 -45.77 -19.20 59.95
CA CYS A 10 -46.96 -18.73 60.69
C CYS A 10 -48.16 -19.67 60.48
N GLU A 11 -48.46 -20.05 59.22
CA GLU A 11 -49.52 -21.02 58.91
C GLU A 11 -49.30 -22.39 59.57
N GLN A 12 -48.05 -22.84 59.67
CA GLN A 12 -47.68 -24.09 60.33
C GLN A 12 -47.82 -23.99 61.86
N GLN A 13 -47.43 -22.86 62.46
CA GLN A 13 -47.63 -22.60 63.90
C GLN A 13 -49.12 -22.49 64.26
N GLN A 14 -49.94 -21.86 63.42
CA GLN A 14 -51.39 -21.76 63.63
C GLN A 14 -52.06 -23.15 63.62
N LYS A 15 -51.71 -24.02 62.67
CA LYS A 15 -52.17 -25.42 62.64
C LYS A 15 -51.72 -26.24 63.86
N GLN A 16 -50.53 -25.96 64.40
CA GLN A 16 -50.07 -26.56 65.66
C GLN A 16 -50.90 -26.08 66.86
N MET A 17 -51.24 -24.80 66.94
CA MET A 17 -52.11 -24.25 67.99
C MET A 17 -53.51 -24.87 67.94
N GLU A 18 -54.15 -24.96 66.78
CA GLU A 18 -55.48 -25.59 66.62
C GLU A 18 -55.48 -27.06 67.07
N LEU A 19 -54.41 -27.80 66.79
CA LEU A 19 -54.23 -29.19 67.21
C LEU A 19 -54.04 -29.30 68.74
N ILE A 20 -53.24 -28.41 69.34
CA ILE A 20 -53.04 -28.33 70.79
C ILE A 20 -54.36 -27.98 71.49
N GLU A 21 -55.10 -26.98 71.00
CA GLU A 21 -56.41 -26.64 71.55
C GLU A 21 -57.41 -27.80 71.44
N LYS A 22 -57.44 -28.52 70.31
CA LYS A 22 -58.32 -29.68 70.13
C LYS A 22 -57.98 -30.76 71.16
N ARG A 23 -56.70 -31.07 71.33
CA ARG A 23 -56.22 -32.00 72.38
C ARG A 23 -56.58 -31.52 73.78
N LEU A 24 -56.47 -30.21 74.05
CA LEU A 24 -56.85 -29.62 75.34
C LEU A 24 -58.36 -29.75 75.59
N ARG A 25 -59.19 -29.45 74.58
CA ARG A 25 -60.66 -29.63 74.62
C ARG A 25 -61.05 -31.08 74.91
N ASP A 26 -60.36 -32.05 74.32
CA ASP A 26 -60.63 -33.47 74.54
C ASP A 26 -60.09 -33.98 75.90
N VAL A 27 -58.96 -33.46 76.39
CA VAL A 27 -58.50 -33.67 77.79
C VAL A 27 -59.51 -33.10 78.79
N ILE A 28 -60.06 -31.90 78.56
CA ILE A 28 -61.09 -31.29 79.42
C ILE A 28 -62.38 -32.13 79.42
N LYS A 29 -62.77 -32.73 78.28
CA LYS A 29 -63.91 -33.69 78.25
C LYS A 29 -63.60 -34.94 79.07
N ALA A 30 -62.41 -35.51 78.92
CA ALA A 30 -61.99 -36.69 79.69
C ALA A 30 -61.99 -36.40 81.20
N TYR A 31 -61.43 -35.26 81.62
CA TYR A 31 -61.42 -34.84 83.02
C TYR A 31 -62.82 -34.60 83.57
N LYS A 32 -63.74 -34.01 82.79
CA LYS A 32 -65.16 -33.87 83.17
C LYS A 32 -65.87 -35.22 83.29
N GLY A 33 -65.57 -36.19 82.42
CA GLY A 33 -66.09 -37.55 82.54
C GLY A 33 -65.59 -38.23 83.82
N LEU A 34 -64.29 -38.09 84.11
CA LEU A 34 -63.63 -38.66 85.28
C LEU A 34 -64.12 -38.01 86.59
N GLU A 35 -64.45 -36.71 86.59
CA GLU A 35 -65.09 -36.02 87.72
C GLU A 35 -66.56 -36.47 87.94
N VAL A 36 -67.28 -36.87 86.89
CA VAL A 36 -68.62 -37.50 87.02
C VAL A 36 -68.51 -38.93 87.53
N GLU A 37 -67.56 -39.71 87.03
CA GLU A 37 -67.27 -41.08 87.51
C GLU A 37 -66.86 -41.04 89.00
N LYS A 38 -65.92 -40.16 89.36
CA LYS A 38 -65.54 -39.86 90.75
C LYS A 38 -66.75 -39.52 91.63
N LYS A 39 -67.65 -38.63 91.19
CA LYS A 39 -68.86 -38.30 91.96
C LYS A 39 -69.79 -39.49 92.16
N SER A 40 -69.99 -40.32 91.14
CA SER A 40 -70.78 -41.55 91.29
C SER A 40 -70.13 -42.55 92.26
N LEU A 41 -68.79 -42.57 92.34
CA LEU A 41 -68.05 -43.37 93.33
C LEU A 41 -68.09 -42.75 94.73
N GLU A 42 -68.05 -41.41 94.86
CA GLU A 42 -68.25 -40.69 96.12
C GLU A 42 -69.67 -40.91 96.65
N GLU A 43 -70.70 -40.91 95.79
CA GLU A 43 -72.08 -41.27 96.15
C GLU A 43 -72.19 -42.72 96.66
N ILE A 44 -71.51 -43.67 96.01
CA ILE A 44 -71.44 -45.08 96.48
C ILE A 44 -70.70 -45.18 97.82
N VAL A 45 -69.58 -44.46 98.01
CA VAL A 45 -68.82 -44.45 99.27
C VAL A 45 -69.61 -43.77 100.40
N VAL A 46 -70.40 -42.74 100.12
CA VAL A 46 -71.31 -42.12 101.09
C VAL A 46 -72.47 -43.06 101.45
N ALA A 47 -72.98 -43.86 100.49
CA ALA A 47 -73.94 -44.91 100.79
C ALA A 47 -73.33 -45.99 101.70
N TRP A 48 -72.11 -46.46 101.42
CA TRP A 48 -71.40 -47.44 102.26
C TRP A 48 -71.09 -46.92 103.66
N LYS A 49 -70.67 -45.66 103.81
CA LYS A 49 -70.46 -45.06 105.15
C LYS A 49 -71.74 -44.97 105.98
N LYS A 50 -72.90 -44.82 105.33
CA LYS A 50 -74.20 -44.90 106.01
C LYS A 50 -74.61 -46.32 106.40
N GLU A 51 -73.95 -47.35 105.87
CA GLU A 51 -74.11 -48.73 106.36
C GLU A 51 -73.15 -49.03 107.56
N GLU A 52 -72.01 -48.33 107.69
CA GLU A 52 -71.09 -48.51 108.85
C GLU A 52 -71.55 -47.80 110.14
N GLU A 53 -72.26 -46.66 110.05
CA GLU A 53 -72.77 -45.94 111.25
C GLU A 53 -74.15 -46.44 111.73
N GLY A 54 -74.60 -47.64 111.30
CA GLY A 54 -76.03 -47.99 111.24
C GLY A 54 -76.51 -49.32 111.83
N ASP A 55 -75.74 -50.05 112.64
CA ASP A 55 -76.20 -51.33 113.24
C ASP A 55 -75.65 -51.61 114.67
N GLU A 56 -76.11 -50.86 115.66
CA GLU A 56 -76.11 -51.30 117.07
C GLU A 56 -77.40 -50.92 117.81
N VAL A 57 -77.69 -51.68 118.89
CA VAL A 57 -78.77 -51.52 119.88
C VAL A 57 -80.20 -51.89 119.43
N LYS A 58 -80.82 -52.76 120.26
CA LYS A 58 -82.27 -53.01 120.34
C LYS A 58 -82.76 -52.69 121.76
N LYS A 59 -84.08 -52.44 121.89
CA LYS A 59 -84.85 -52.09 123.11
C LYS A 59 -84.79 -50.61 123.49
N ASP A 60 -85.89 -49.97 123.90
CA ASP A 60 -87.33 -50.32 123.90
C ASP A 60 -88.13 -48.98 123.79
N GLY A 61 -89.36 -49.00 123.24
CA GLY A 61 -90.34 -47.93 123.48
C GLY A 61 -90.94 -47.19 122.26
N GLU A 62 -92.27 -47.31 122.13
CA GLU A 62 -93.25 -46.37 121.55
C GLU A 62 -93.22 -45.98 120.04
N GLU A 63 -94.41 -45.60 119.56
CA GLU A 63 -94.78 -45.20 118.18
C GLU A 63 -94.63 -43.66 117.98
N PRO A 64 -94.78 -43.04 116.77
CA PRO A 64 -95.40 -43.58 115.54
C PRO A 64 -94.78 -43.25 114.16
N SER A 65 -95.23 -44.02 113.16
CA SER A 65 -95.39 -43.67 111.72
C SER A 65 -94.17 -43.50 110.78
N THR A 66 -94.41 -43.85 109.51
CA THR A 66 -93.65 -43.49 108.28
C THR A 66 -92.45 -44.37 107.88
N SER A 67 -92.66 -45.67 107.74
CA SER A 67 -91.71 -46.58 107.06
C SER A 67 -91.75 -46.45 105.53
N LEU A 68 -90.89 -45.59 104.97
CA LEU A 68 -90.54 -45.64 103.55
C LEU A 68 -89.80 -46.97 103.22
N ALA A 69 -89.87 -47.43 101.97
CA ALA A 69 -89.26 -48.70 101.57
C ALA A 69 -87.72 -48.67 101.64
N LEU A 70 -87.11 -49.78 102.08
CA LEU A 70 -85.66 -49.92 102.18
C LEU A 70 -84.98 -49.97 100.80
N PRO A 71 -83.78 -49.38 100.64
CA PRO A 71 -82.92 -49.65 99.49
C PRO A 71 -82.32 -51.07 99.57
N PRO A 72 -82.11 -51.77 98.44
CA PRO A 72 -81.51 -53.11 98.43
C PRO A 72 -79.98 -53.07 98.43
N LYS A 73 -79.39 -54.10 99.05
CA LYS A 73 -77.95 -54.42 99.04
C LYS A 73 -77.39 -54.48 97.60
N PRO A 74 -76.09 -54.21 97.37
CA PRO A 74 -75.47 -54.37 96.06
C PRO A 74 -75.44 -55.86 95.65
N THR A 75 -76.49 -56.30 94.96
CA THR A 75 -76.62 -57.68 94.50
C THR A 75 -75.62 -58.02 93.40
N ILE A 76 -75.39 -59.32 93.21
CA ILE A 76 -74.49 -59.89 92.20
C ILE A 76 -74.76 -59.31 90.79
N ASP A 77 -76.01 -58.93 90.49
CA ASP A 77 -76.40 -58.38 89.19
C ASP A 77 -75.90 -56.95 88.94
N SER A 78 -75.64 -56.17 90.00
CA SER A 78 -74.93 -54.88 89.89
C SER A 78 -73.48 -55.11 89.43
N LEU A 79 -72.78 -56.07 90.04
CA LEU A 79 -71.43 -56.46 89.63
C LEU A 79 -71.38 -57.04 88.21
N LYS A 80 -72.34 -57.90 87.82
CA LYS A 80 -72.47 -58.37 86.42
C LYS A 80 -72.63 -57.19 85.45
N THR A 81 -73.43 -56.18 85.82
CA THR A 81 -73.66 -55.00 84.99
C THR A 81 -72.39 -54.15 84.86
N ALA A 82 -71.64 -53.94 85.95
CA ALA A 82 -70.35 -53.26 85.93
C ALA A 82 -69.32 -54.00 85.05
N PHE A 83 -69.19 -55.33 85.20
CA PHE A 83 -68.33 -56.15 84.35
C PHE A 83 -68.75 -56.12 82.88
N ALA A 84 -70.06 -56.08 82.57
CA ALA A 84 -70.55 -55.94 81.20
C ALA A 84 -70.20 -54.57 80.60
N CYS A 85 -70.29 -53.48 81.38
CA CYS A 85 -69.87 -52.15 80.97
C CYS A 85 -68.35 -52.06 80.75
N LEU A 86 -67.54 -52.57 81.69
CA LEU A 86 -66.07 -52.64 81.53
C LEU A 86 -65.66 -53.50 80.33
N THR A 87 -66.39 -54.59 80.05
CA THR A 87 -66.15 -55.43 78.86
C THR A 87 -66.47 -54.67 77.57
N LYS A 88 -67.60 -53.95 77.51
CA LYS A 88 -67.95 -53.08 76.38
C LYS A 88 -66.92 -51.97 76.17
N GLU A 89 -66.45 -51.33 77.24
CA GLU A 89 -65.46 -50.25 77.17
C GLU A 89 -64.07 -50.78 76.79
N LYS A 90 -63.69 -51.98 77.25
CA LYS A 90 -62.49 -52.69 76.77
C LYS A 90 -62.56 -52.93 75.27
N ILE A 91 -63.65 -53.53 74.77
CA ILE A 91 -63.85 -53.80 73.34
C ILE A 91 -63.85 -52.48 72.53
N ARG A 92 -64.47 -51.41 73.06
CA ARG A 92 -64.45 -50.07 72.46
C ARG A 92 -63.03 -49.51 72.35
N ARG A 93 -62.21 -49.62 73.39
CA ARG A 93 -60.82 -49.15 73.40
C ARG A 93 -59.91 -50.00 72.52
N GLU A 94 -60.08 -51.32 72.52
CA GLU A 94 -59.37 -52.23 71.61
C GLU A 94 -59.74 -51.95 70.15
N SER A 95 -61.01 -51.69 69.85
CA SER A 95 -61.46 -51.28 68.51
C SER A 95 -60.92 -49.90 68.11
N ALA A 96 -60.80 -48.95 69.04
CA ALA A 96 -60.20 -47.64 68.78
C ALA A 96 -58.70 -47.77 68.47
N LEU A 97 -57.94 -48.51 69.30
CA LEU A 97 -56.52 -48.78 69.06
C LEU A 97 -56.28 -49.53 67.74
N GLN A 98 -57.18 -50.43 67.33
CA GLN A 98 -57.13 -51.07 66.02
C GLN A 98 -57.44 -50.11 64.85
N ALA A 99 -58.30 -49.12 65.05
CA ALA A 99 -58.55 -48.06 64.07
C ALA A 99 -57.34 -47.13 63.94
N ASP A 100 -56.81 -46.65 65.07
CA ASP A 100 -55.62 -45.78 65.12
C ASP A 100 -54.38 -46.47 64.53
N LYS A 101 -54.21 -47.77 64.78
CA LYS A 101 -53.15 -48.57 64.12
C LYS A 101 -53.32 -48.62 62.60
N LYS A 102 -54.56 -48.71 62.09
CA LYS A 102 -54.83 -48.71 60.64
C LYS A 102 -54.57 -47.33 60.02
N THR A 103 -55.02 -46.24 60.65
CA THR A 103 -54.78 -44.88 60.15
C THR A 103 -53.29 -44.54 60.13
N LEU A 104 -52.55 -44.87 61.19
CA LEU A 104 -51.09 -44.68 61.24
C LEU A 104 -50.35 -45.50 60.16
N LEU A 105 -50.80 -46.73 59.87
CA LEU A 105 -50.22 -47.52 58.77
C LEU A 105 -50.48 -46.86 57.40
N THR A 106 -51.70 -46.37 57.13
CA THR A 106 -52.00 -45.63 55.89
C THR A 106 -51.29 -44.28 55.79
N GLU A 107 -51.04 -43.61 56.93
CA GLU A 107 -50.25 -42.36 56.96
C GLU A 107 -48.78 -42.64 56.65
N ILE A 108 -48.19 -43.69 57.24
CA ILE A 108 -46.83 -44.14 56.92
C ILE A 108 -46.71 -44.53 55.43
N GLU A 109 -47.72 -45.20 54.87
CA GLU A 109 -47.74 -45.60 53.46
C GLU A 109 -47.81 -44.39 52.51
N THR A 110 -48.77 -43.48 52.72
CA THR A 110 -48.87 -42.24 51.92
C THR A 110 -47.64 -41.33 52.07
N MET A 111 -46.98 -41.32 53.23
CA MET A 111 -45.73 -40.58 53.43
C MET A 111 -44.52 -41.24 52.76
N ARG A 112 -44.46 -42.58 52.66
CA ARG A 112 -43.47 -43.28 51.82
C ARG A 112 -43.68 -42.97 50.34
N ASP A 113 -44.92 -42.97 49.86
CA ASP A 113 -45.18 -42.71 48.45
C ASP A 113 -44.91 -41.25 48.08
N ARG A 114 -45.23 -40.29 48.95
CA ARG A 114 -44.77 -38.90 48.83
C ARG A 114 -43.24 -38.76 48.79
N LEU A 115 -42.52 -39.58 49.56
CA LEU A 115 -41.06 -39.61 49.52
C LEU A 115 -40.57 -40.09 48.15
N LYS A 116 -41.12 -41.22 47.64
CA LYS A 116 -40.78 -41.77 46.31
C LYS A 116 -41.06 -40.76 45.19
N THR A 117 -42.20 -40.05 45.22
CA THR A 117 -42.52 -39.05 44.19
C THR A 117 -41.57 -37.86 44.27
N ALA A 118 -41.24 -37.38 45.48
CA ALA A 118 -40.27 -36.30 45.65
C ALA A 118 -38.84 -36.70 45.20
N GLU A 119 -38.42 -37.95 45.45
CA GLU A 119 -37.17 -38.50 44.93
C GLU A 119 -37.17 -38.60 43.40
N ALA A 120 -38.28 -39.04 42.79
CA ALA A 120 -38.42 -39.13 41.34
C ALA A 120 -38.38 -37.74 40.68
N GLU A 121 -39.15 -36.78 41.21
CA GLU A 121 -39.11 -35.38 40.80
C GLU A 121 -37.70 -34.78 40.94
N SER A 122 -36.97 -35.11 42.02
CA SER A 122 -35.61 -34.62 42.23
C SER A 122 -34.64 -35.19 41.19
N LYS A 123 -34.74 -36.49 40.89
CA LYS A 123 -33.94 -37.16 39.85
C LYS A 123 -34.23 -36.56 38.48
N GLU A 124 -35.50 -36.37 38.12
CA GLU A 124 -35.87 -35.76 36.84
C GLU A 124 -35.33 -34.33 36.71
N LYS A 125 -35.43 -33.51 37.76
CA LYS A 125 -34.86 -32.16 37.79
C LYS A 125 -33.33 -32.18 37.63
N THR A 126 -32.62 -33.13 38.22
CA THR A 126 -31.17 -33.29 37.98
C THR A 126 -30.84 -33.74 36.56
N GLU A 127 -31.66 -34.62 35.95
CA GLU A 127 -31.47 -35.01 34.54
C GLU A 127 -31.74 -33.84 33.58
N GLN A 128 -32.81 -33.08 33.80
CA GLN A 128 -33.12 -31.87 33.02
C GLN A 128 -31.97 -30.85 33.12
N LEU A 129 -31.43 -30.63 34.32
CA LEU A 129 -30.33 -29.70 34.55
C LEU A 129 -29.01 -30.20 33.91
N ASN A 130 -28.71 -31.50 33.98
CA ASN A 130 -27.56 -32.09 33.29
C ASN A 130 -27.68 -32.00 31.76
N ARG A 131 -28.88 -32.17 31.19
CA ARG A 131 -29.13 -31.95 29.75
C ARG A 131 -28.90 -30.50 29.35
N ALA A 132 -29.32 -29.54 30.19
CA ALA A 132 -29.09 -28.12 29.96
C ALA A 132 -27.59 -27.74 30.03
N ILE A 133 -26.83 -28.33 30.95
CA ILE A 133 -25.36 -28.18 31.01
C ILE A 133 -24.72 -28.70 29.73
N ALA A 134 -25.00 -29.95 29.33
CA ALA A 134 -24.42 -30.54 28.12
C ALA A 134 -24.76 -29.77 26.83
N GLN A 135 -25.95 -29.14 26.76
CA GLN A 135 -26.29 -28.23 25.67
C GLN A 135 -25.47 -26.93 25.73
N ALA A 136 -25.35 -26.30 26.91
CA ALA A 136 -24.56 -25.09 27.10
C ALA A 136 -23.06 -25.30 26.79
N GLU A 137 -22.51 -26.45 27.17
CA GLU A 137 -21.16 -26.89 26.80
C GLU A 137 -21.02 -27.02 25.28
N SER A 138 -21.98 -27.69 24.63
CA SER A 138 -22.01 -27.83 23.16
C SER A 138 -22.11 -26.47 22.45
N ASP A 139 -22.83 -25.49 23.00
CA ASP A 139 -22.94 -24.15 22.42
C ASP A 139 -21.69 -23.30 22.70
N ALA A 140 -21.07 -23.41 23.88
CA ALA A 140 -19.77 -22.79 24.17
C ALA A 140 -18.68 -23.28 23.20
N ASP A 141 -18.66 -24.57 22.89
CA ASP A 141 -17.78 -25.21 21.90
C ASP A 141 -17.93 -24.58 20.49
N LYS A 142 -19.15 -24.20 20.10
CA LYS A 142 -19.45 -23.54 18.83
C LYS A 142 -18.99 -22.08 18.85
N PHE A 143 -19.20 -21.37 19.95
CA PHE A 143 -18.72 -20.00 20.12
C PHE A 143 -17.20 -19.91 20.15
N GLU A 144 -16.49 -20.84 20.80
CA GLU A 144 -15.03 -20.86 20.81
C GLU A 144 -14.46 -21.07 19.39
N LYS A 145 -15.04 -21.98 18.60
CA LYS A 145 -14.69 -22.20 17.19
C LYS A 145 -14.96 -20.96 16.33
N LEU A 146 -16.08 -20.26 16.55
CA LEU A 146 -16.40 -19.01 15.86
C LEU A 146 -15.43 -17.87 16.24
N ILE A 147 -15.07 -17.75 17.52
CA ILE A 147 -14.11 -16.75 18.02
C ILE A 147 -12.72 -17.00 17.43
N LYS A 148 -12.25 -18.25 17.40
CA LYS A 148 -10.98 -18.62 16.73
C LYS A 148 -11.02 -18.23 15.25
N HIS A 149 -12.05 -18.63 14.52
CA HIS A 149 -12.21 -18.29 13.10
C HIS A 149 -12.28 -16.77 12.82
N GLN A 150 -12.88 -15.98 13.71
CA GLN A 150 -12.86 -14.52 13.63
C GLN A 150 -11.49 -13.94 14.00
N HIS A 151 -10.78 -14.51 14.97
CA HIS A 151 -9.42 -14.12 15.34
C HIS A 151 -8.45 -14.33 14.18
N ASP A 152 -8.47 -15.50 13.55
CA ASP A 152 -7.61 -15.85 12.42
C ASP A 152 -7.83 -14.88 11.24
N LYS A 153 -9.09 -14.57 10.92
CA LYS A 153 -9.46 -13.55 9.94
C LYS A 153 -8.90 -12.17 10.30
N MET A 154 -9.00 -11.75 11.57
CA MET A 154 -8.45 -10.48 12.04
C MET A 154 -6.91 -10.45 12.01
N VAL A 155 -6.24 -11.59 12.16
CA VAL A 155 -4.77 -11.70 12.00
C VAL A 155 -4.37 -11.56 10.52
N VAL A 156 -5.08 -12.24 9.61
CA VAL A 156 -4.84 -12.12 8.16
C VAL A 156 -5.01 -10.68 7.68
N VAL A 157 -6.15 -10.05 7.99
CA VAL A 157 -6.43 -8.65 7.59
C VAL A 157 -5.42 -7.66 8.17
N LYS A 158 -4.96 -7.85 9.41
CA LYS A 158 -3.86 -7.03 9.97
C LYS A 158 -2.56 -7.19 9.19
N ALA A 159 -2.19 -8.43 8.86
CA ALA A 159 -0.97 -8.70 8.09
C ALA A 159 -1.08 -8.19 6.63
N GLU A 160 -2.27 -8.13 6.05
CA GLU A 160 -2.53 -7.49 4.74
C GLU A 160 -2.36 -5.97 4.83
N LEU A 161 -3.02 -5.32 5.79
CA LEU A 161 -2.87 -3.87 6.04
C LEU A 161 -1.43 -3.45 6.35
N GLU A 162 -0.64 -4.30 7.03
CA GLU A 162 0.79 -4.04 7.27
C GLU A 162 1.63 -4.20 5.99
N ARG A 163 1.31 -5.15 5.10
CA ARG A 163 1.93 -5.26 3.77
C ARG A 163 1.57 -4.06 2.89
N GLU A 164 0.32 -3.62 2.87
CA GLU A 164 -0.10 -2.42 2.15
C GLU A 164 0.62 -1.17 2.70
N ARG A 165 0.66 -0.98 4.02
CA ARG A 165 1.35 0.17 4.63
C ARG A 165 2.86 0.18 4.32
N THR A 166 3.50 -1.00 4.26
CA THR A 166 4.92 -1.09 3.87
C THR A 166 5.12 -0.89 2.37
N GLY A 167 4.23 -1.39 1.52
CA GLY A 167 4.23 -1.15 0.07
C GLY A 167 4.00 0.32 -0.30
N HIS A 168 3.05 1.00 0.35
CA HIS A 168 2.88 2.45 0.23
C HIS A 168 4.12 3.21 0.70
N GLY A 169 4.75 2.79 1.79
CA GLY A 169 6.03 3.35 2.25
C GLY A 169 7.15 3.22 1.22
N GLN A 170 7.27 2.05 0.57
CA GLN A 170 8.22 1.81 -0.52
C GLN A 170 7.91 2.67 -1.77
N SER A 171 6.64 2.76 -2.17
CA SER A 171 6.19 3.59 -3.30
C SER A 171 6.47 5.08 -3.07
N VAL A 172 6.19 5.60 -1.87
CA VAL A 172 6.52 6.98 -1.50
C VAL A 172 8.03 7.21 -1.49
N ALA A 173 8.82 6.27 -0.97
CA ALA A 173 10.29 6.36 -1.00
C ALA A 173 10.84 6.33 -2.45
N ALA A 174 10.26 5.53 -3.33
CA ALA A 174 10.60 5.50 -4.76
C ALA A 174 10.29 6.86 -5.43
N MET A 175 9.08 7.39 -5.29
CA MET A 175 8.71 8.71 -5.83
C MET A 175 9.59 9.85 -5.27
N GLN A 176 9.95 9.80 -3.98
CA GLN A 176 10.86 10.78 -3.39
C GLN A 176 12.28 10.71 -3.98
N ASN A 177 12.78 9.49 -4.26
CA ASN A 177 14.07 9.29 -4.91
C ASN A 177 14.02 9.72 -6.39
N GLU A 178 12.96 9.42 -7.12
CA GLU A 178 12.75 9.87 -8.51
C GLU A 178 12.69 11.39 -8.58
N TYR A 179 11.87 12.04 -7.75
CA TYR A 179 11.81 13.50 -7.63
C TYR A 179 13.17 14.11 -7.26
N ALA A 180 13.93 13.50 -6.34
CA ALA A 180 15.28 13.97 -6.01
C ALA A 180 16.25 13.83 -7.19
N ASN A 181 16.14 12.77 -7.99
CA ASN A 181 16.96 12.56 -9.18
C ASN A 181 16.55 13.48 -10.34
N GLU A 182 15.26 13.77 -10.51
CA GLU A 182 14.78 14.77 -11.46
C GLU A 182 15.21 16.19 -11.06
N ARG A 183 15.19 16.52 -9.76
CA ARG A 183 15.71 17.79 -9.26
C ARG A 183 17.20 17.94 -9.51
N ARG A 184 18.00 16.88 -9.31
CA ARG A 184 19.43 16.84 -9.68
C ARG A 184 19.64 17.06 -11.19
N LYS A 185 18.87 16.38 -12.05
CA LYS A 185 18.91 16.59 -13.51
C LYS A 185 18.55 18.04 -13.87
N GLY A 186 17.54 18.62 -13.22
CA GLY A 186 17.15 20.02 -13.39
C GLY A 186 18.25 21.00 -12.96
N GLU A 187 18.90 20.76 -11.83
CA GLU A 187 20.04 21.55 -11.36
C GLU A 187 21.25 21.43 -12.31
N GLU A 188 21.55 20.24 -12.83
CA GLU A 188 22.58 20.04 -13.86
C GLU A 188 22.27 20.76 -15.17
N MET A 189 21.03 20.68 -15.66
CA MET A 189 20.63 21.33 -16.90
C MET A 189 20.59 22.86 -16.73
N ASN A 190 20.16 23.37 -15.57
CA ASN A 190 20.27 24.79 -15.24
C ASN A 190 21.73 25.25 -15.13
N ARG A 191 22.66 24.41 -14.62
CA ARG A 191 24.10 24.71 -14.65
C ARG A 191 24.61 24.80 -16.10
N LYS A 192 24.30 23.82 -16.95
CA LYS A 192 24.68 23.81 -18.38
C LYS A 192 24.09 25.03 -19.12
N LEU A 193 22.86 25.44 -18.76
CA LEU A 193 22.19 26.62 -19.29
C LEU A 193 22.89 27.92 -18.84
N ALA A 194 23.26 28.04 -17.57
CA ALA A 194 24.02 29.17 -17.05
C ALA A 194 25.41 29.28 -17.71
N GLU A 195 26.12 28.16 -17.87
CA GLU A 195 27.40 28.09 -18.61
C GLU A 195 27.26 28.41 -20.10
N ALA A 196 26.08 28.19 -20.70
CA ALA A 196 25.78 28.65 -22.05
C ALA A 196 25.53 30.16 -22.09
N TYR A 197 24.77 30.70 -21.13
CA TYR A 197 24.54 32.14 -21.01
C TYR A 197 25.82 32.94 -20.76
N THR A 198 26.77 32.47 -19.92
CA THR A 198 28.06 33.16 -19.75
C THR A 198 28.86 33.16 -21.05
N LYS A 199 28.96 32.01 -21.74
CA LYS A 199 29.66 31.90 -23.03
C LYS A 199 29.02 32.72 -24.16
N ILE A 200 27.70 32.90 -24.14
CA ILE A 200 27.00 33.84 -25.03
C ILE A 200 27.39 35.26 -24.67
N HIS A 201 27.33 35.65 -23.40
CA HIS A 201 27.63 37.02 -22.98
C HIS A 201 29.11 37.40 -23.18
N GLU A 202 30.04 36.47 -22.96
CA GLU A 202 31.45 36.59 -23.35
C GLU A 202 31.58 36.87 -24.86
N LYS A 203 30.85 36.12 -25.70
CA LYS A 203 30.81 36.32 -27.16
C LYS A 203 30.09 37.61 -27.60
N GLU A 204 29.20 38.17 -26.79
CA GLU A 204 28.59 39.49 -27.01
C GLU A 204 29.56 40.63 -26.65
N GLN A 205 30.32 40.49 -25.57
CA GLN A 205 31.33 41.49 -25.16
C GLN A 205 32.55 41.50 -26.09
N MET A 206 32.93 40.36 -26.68
CA MET A 206 34.06 40.28 -27.63
C MET A 206 33.97 41.32 -28.77
N PRO A 207 32.90 41.41 -29.59
CA PRO A 207 32.77 42.42 -30.64
C PRO A 207 32.65 43.85 -30.10
N GLU A 208 32.17 44.09 -28.88
CA GLU A 208 32.25 45.43 -28.27
C GLU A 208 33.70 45.81 -27.93
N SER A 209 34.48 44.88 -27.37
CA SER A 209 35.90 45.10 -27.10
C SER A 209 36.73 45.31 -28.39
N LEU A 210 36.36 44.60 -29.46
CA LEU A 210 36.97 44.77 -30.79
C LEU A 210 36.57 46.10 -31.43
N LYS A 211 35.30 46.51 -31.36
CA LYS A 211 34.85 47.85 -31.80
C LYS A 211 35.52 48.98 -31.03
N LYS A 212 35.78 48.80 -29.72
CA LYS A 212 36.53 49.77 -28.91
C LYS A 212 37.96 49.91 -29.42
N LYS A 213 38.67 48.79 -29.63
CA LYS A 213 40.01 48.76 -30.24
C LYS A 213 40.02 49.33 -31.66
N GLU A 214 39.00 49.02 -32.46
CA GLU A 214 38.84 49.56 -33.82
C GLU A 214 38.67 51.09 -33.80
N LYS A 215 37.91 51.63 -32.82
CA LYS A 215 37.78 53.08 -32.60
C LYS A 215 39.08 53.71 -32.13
N GLU A 216 39.80 53.06 -31.21
CA GLU A 216 41.12 53.51 -30.72
C GLU A 216 42.13 53.56 -31.86
N MET A 217 42.27 52.49 -32.65
CA MET A 217 43.10 52.44 -33.85
C MET A 217 42.67 53.47 -34.91
N LYS A 218 41.37 53.72 -35.11
CA LYS A 218 40.87 54.76 -36.02
C LYS A 218 41.20 56.18 -35.52
N GLU A 219 41.15 56.41 -34.21
CA GLU A 219 41.58 57.68 -33.61
C GLU A 219 43.09 57.88 -33.77
N GLU A 220 43.92 56.86 -33.51
CA GLU A 220 45.36 56.90 -33.75
C GLU A 220 45.69 57.17 -35.22
N ILE A 221 45.07 56.44 -36.15
CA ILE A 221 45.20 56.69 -37.59
C ILE A 221 44.76 58.12 -37.94
N SER A 222 43.76 58.69 -37.25
CA SER A 222 43.36 60.10 -37.47
C SER A 222 44.37 61.11 -36.92
N ARG A 223 45.07 60.80 -35.82
CA ARG A 223 46.17 61.62 -35.27
C ARG A 223 47.37 61.58 -36.21
N TRP A 224 47.86 60.39 -36.54
CA TRP A 224 48.96 60.20 -37.49
C TRP A 224 48.68 60.83 -38.87
N LYS A 225 47.43 60.78 -39.36
CA LYS A 225 47.03 61.50 -40.58
C LYS A 225 47.08 63.02 -40.42
N LYS A 226 46.57 63.57 -39.31
CA LYS A 226 46.67 65.02 -39.04
C LYS A 226 48.12 65.48 -38.93
N GLU A 227 48.94 64.74 -38.18
CA GLU A 227 50.37 65.01 -38.06
C GLU A 227 51.06 64.93 -39.43
N ALA A 228 50.74 63.93 -40.26
CA ALA A 228 51.28 63.83 -41.62
C ALA A 228 50.85 64.98 -42.54
N GLU A 229 49.59 65.44 -42.49
CA GLU A 229 49.16 66.64 -43.23
C GLU A 229 49.79 67.92 -42.68
N GLU A 230 49.94 68.05 -41.35
CA GLU A 230 50.69 69.15 -40.75
C GLU A 230 52.16 69.16 -41.19
N TRP A 231 52.83 68.00 -41.24
CA TRP A 231 54.20 67.89 -41.72
C TRP A 231 54.32 68.19 -43.22
N LYS A 232 53.34 67.78 -44.04
CA LYS A 232 53.25 68.20 -45.45
C LYS A 232 53.04 69.71 -45.58
N GLU A 233 52.17 70.31 -44.77
CA GLU A 233 51.89 71.74 -44.83
C GLU A 233 53.09 72.57 -44.37
N LYS A 234 53.79 72.13 -43.31
CA LYS A 234 55.07 72.70 -42.85
C LYS A 234 56.16 72.54 -43.93
N ALA A 235 56.21 71.40 -44.62
CA ALA A 235 57.13 71.17 -45.73
C ALA A 235 56.82 72.07 -46.94
N ALA A 236 55.55 72.21 -47.35
CA ALA A 236 55.13 73.09 -48.44
C ALA A 236 55.45 74.58 -48.12
N LYS A 237 55.15 75.01 -46.89
CA LYS A 237 55.47 76.36 -46.38
C LYS A 237 56.96 76.59 -46.13
N THR A 238 57.83 75.59 -46.30
CA THR A 238 59.28 75.78 -46.20
C THR A 238 59.76 76.56 -47.44
N PRO A 239 60.44 77.71 -47.30
CA PRO A 239 60.77 78.58 -48.43
C PRO A 239 61.53 77.89 -49.57
N THR A 240 62.39 76.92 -49.24
CA THR A 240 63.12 76.11 -50.22
C THR A 240 62.20 75.23 -51.07
N ALA A 241 61.13 74.68 -50.49
CA ALA A 241 60.16 73.85 -51.20
C ALA A 241 59.23 74.68 -52.07
N GLN A 242 58.72 75.81 -51.54
CA GLN A 242 57.95 76.78 -52.30
C GLN A 242 58.75 77.27 -53.52
N LEU A 243 60.01 77.70 -53.32
CA LEU A 243 60.89 78.14 -54.42
C LEU A 243 61.17 77.04 -55.45
N LEU A 244 61.24 75.76 -55.04
CA LEU A 244 61.38 74.64 -55.97
C LEU A 244 60.07 74.34 -56.72
N GLN A 245 58.92 74.47 -56.07
CA GLN A 245 57.60 74.35 -56.71
C GLN A 245 57.38 75.47 -57.74
N ASP A 246 57.71 76.72 -57.39
CA ASP A 246 57.59 77.88 -58.28
C ASP A 246 58.57 77.76 -59.47
N LYS A 247 59.81 77.30 -59.23
CA LYS A 247 60.76 76.96 -60.31
C LYS A 247 60.26 75.84 -61.21
N LEU A 248 59.71 74.76 -60.66
CA LEU A 248 59.12 73.67 -61.45
C LEU A 248 57.86 74.12 -62.21
N SER A 249 57.11 75.09 -61.69
CA SER A 249 55.99 75.73 -62.40
C SER A 249 56.50 76.54 -63.59
N ASN A 250 57.53 77.36 -63.39
CA ASN A 250 58.11 78.20 -64.44
C ASN A 250 58.78 77.35 -65.53
N MET A 251 59.61 76.36 -65.16
CA MET A 251 60.22 75.40 -66.12
C MET A 251 59.16 74.65 -66.93
N LYS A 252 57.99 74.33 -66.35
CA LYS A 252 56.87 73.73 -67.10
C LYS A 252 56.28 74.71 -68.10
N MET A 253 55.97 75.94 -67.70
CA MET A 253 55.45 76.96 -68.63
C MET A 253 56.45 77.32 -69.73
N GLU A 254 57.75 77.28 -69.44
CA GLU A 254 58.83 77.46 -70.42
C GLU A 254 58.87 76.29 -71.40
N HIS A 255 58.88 75.04 -70.93
CA HIS A 255 58.84 73.86 -71.82
C HIS A 255 57.52 73.72 -72.62
N ASP A 256 56.36 74.04 -72.03
CA ASP A 256 55.08 74.07 -72.74
C ASP A 256 55.11 75.16 -73.84
N ARG A 257 55.72 76.31 -73.56
CA ARG A 257 55.95 77.36 -74.56
C ARG A 257 56.88 76.87 -75.67
N GLU A 258 58.04 76.31 -75.34
CA GLU A 258 59.00 75.74 -76.31
C GLU A 258 58.33 74.69 -77.21
N LEU A 259 57.48 73.82 -76.64
CA LEU A 259 56.70 72.83 -77.39
C LEU A 259 55.70 73.48 -78.35
N THR A 260 55.00 74.56 -77.95
CA THR A 260 54.11 75.29 -78.88
C THR A 260 54.88 75.99 -80.00
N GLU A 261 56.05 76.58 -79.71
CA GLU A 261 56.89 77.23 -80.73
C GLU A 261 57.48 76.20 -81.70
N ALA A 262 57.96 75.05 -81.20
CA ALA A 262 58.42 73.94 -82.02
C ALA A 262 57.30 73.35 -82.90
N LYS A 263 56.08 73.19 -82.36
CA LYS A 263 54.90 72.74 -83.13
C LYS A 263 54.56 73.71 -84.25
N ASN A 264 54.55 75.02 -83.98
CA ASN A 264 54.28 76.04 -84.98
C ASN A 264 55.34 76.05 -86.10
N GLN A 265 56.62 75.81 -85.78
CA GLN A 265 57.68 75.65 -86.77
C GLN A 265 57.53 74.36 -87.60
N ALA A 266 57.08 73.25 -87.00
CA ALA A 266 56.81 72.01 -87.72
C ALA A 266 55.62 72.17 -88.69
N GLU A 267 54.53 72.81 -88.27
CA GLU A 267 53.38 73.12 -89.13
C GLU A 267 53.74 74.08 -90.27
N ALA A 268 54.72 74.97 -90.07
CA ALA A 268 55.23 75.84 -91.12
C ALA A 268 56.04 75.05 -92.17
N LYS A 269 56.88 74.10 -91.75
CA LYS A 269 57.63 73.22 -92.66
C LYS A 269 56.70 72.32 -93.48
N ALA A 270 55.74 71.66 -92.85
CA ALA A 270 54.75 70.82 -93.54
C ALA A 270 53.96 71.57 -94.64
N LYS A 271 53.74 72.89 -94.50
CA LYS A 271 53.11 73.73 -95.54
C LYS A 271 54.04 74.04 -96.73
N ILE A 272 55.35 74.01 -96.53
CA ILE A 272 56.35 74.08 -97.61
C ILE A 272 56.48 72.72 -98.29
N ASP A 273 56.53 71.64 -97.51
CA ASP A 273 56.69 70.27 -98.01
C ASP A 273 55.47 69.84 -98.85
N THR A 274 54.25 70.10 -98.40
CA THR A 274 53.03 69.86 -99.21
C THR A 274 52.98 70.73 -100.47
N GLN A 275 53.55 71.94 -100.47
CA GLN A 275 53.71 72.73 -101.69
C GLN A 275 54.74 72.09 -102.63
N ALA A 276 55.82 71.49 -102.12
CA ALA A 276 56.78 70.73 -102.91
C ALA A 276 56.16 69.45 -103.50
N GLU A 277 55.41 68.67 -102.71
CA GLU A 277 54.66 67.49 -103.18
C GLU A 277 53.68 67.83 -104.31
N SER A 278 52.96 68.96 -104.21
CA SER A 278 52.05 69.40 -105.28
C SER A 278 52.76 69.67 -106.61
N ARG A 279 54.00 70.19 -106.55
CA ARG A 279 54.86 70.39 -107.72
C ARG A 279 55.40 69.04 -108.23
N LEU A 280 55.82 68.16 -107.33
CA LEU A 280 56.32 66.82 -107.67
C LEU A 280 55.25 66.03 -108.43
N ARG A 281 54.01 65.96 -107.92
CA ARG A 281 52.88 65.31 -108.63
C ARG A 281 52.66 65.89 -110.02
N SER A 282 52.68 67.21 -110.17
CA SER A 282 52.56 67.85 -111.50
C SER A 282 53.70 67.54 -112.48
N SER A 283 54.84 67.03 -111.97
CA SER A 283 55.94 66.49 -112.78
C SER A 283 55.83 64.98 -112.99
N GLU A 284 55.31 64.23 -112.01
CA GLU A 284 54.99 62.79 -112.12
C GLU A 284 53.90 62.55 -113.16
N ASP A 285 52.82 63.34 -113.19
CA ASP A 285 51.77 63.29 -114.21
C ASP A 285 52.34 63.48 -115.63
N ARG A 286 53.33 64.38 -115.78
CA ARG A 286 54.04 64.61 -117.04
C ARG A 286 54.94 63.44 -117.42
N LEU A 287 55.67 62.88 -116.46
CA LEU A 287 56.48 61.67 -116.67
C LEU A 287 55.60 60.47 -117.03
N GLN A 288 54.43 60.31 -116.43
CA GLN A 288 53.51 59.21 -116.72
C GLN A 288 52.82 59.37 -118.09
N SER A 289 52.56 60.60 -118.53
CA SER A 289 52.15 60.90 -119.91
C SER A 289 53.24 60.52 -120.92
N LEU A 290 54.51 60.86 -120.65
CA LEU A 290 55.66 60.48 -121.49
C LEU A 290 55.91 58.96 -121.46
N ALA A 291 55.79 58.30 -120.32
CA ALA A 291 55.89 56.85 -120.19
C ALA A 291 54.78 56.13 -120.96
N SER A 292 53.57 56.68 -121.01
CA SER A 292 52.47 56.15 -121.82
C SER A 292 52.76 56.26 -123.33
N GLN A 293 53.42 57.35 -123.76
CA GLN A 293 53.87 57.51 -125.15
C GLN A 293 55.02 56.56 -125.49
N LEU A 294 55.97 56.37 -124.57
CA LEU A 294 57.04 55.37 -124.70
C LEU A 294 56.47 53.95 -124.80
N ALA A 295 55.50 53.57 -123.96
CA ALA A 295 54.88 52.24 -124.00
C ALA A 295 54.22 51.91 -125.36
N VAL A 296 53.66 52.91 -126.05
CA VAL A 296 53.12 52.74 -127.42
C VAL A 296 54.24 52.52 -128.44
N ALA A 297 55.32 53.30 -128.36
CA ALA A 297 56.49 53.12 -129.22
C ALA A 297 57.22 51.78 -128.96
N GLU A 298 57.27 51.35 -127.70
CA GLU A 298 57.89 50.11 -127.25
C GLU A 298 57.03 48.88 -127.59
N GLY A 299 55.70 49.02 -127.60
CA GLY A 299 54.81 48.00 -128.18
C GLY A 299 55.09 47.75 -129.66
N ALA A 300 55.29 48.82 -130.45
CA ALA A 300 55.71 48.70 -131.85
C ALA A 300 57.14 48.11 -131.99
N ARG A 301 58.04 48.41 -131.04
CA ARG A 301 59.39 47.83 -130.97
C ARG A 301 59.34 46.31 -130.73
N VAL A 302 58.52 45.85 -129.79
CA VAL A 302 58.39 44.43 -129.42
C VAL A 302 57.71 43.61 -130.53
N GLN A 303 56.78 44.18 -131.29
CA GLN A 303 56.22 43.52 -132.47
C GLN A 303 57.30 43.17 -133.50
N ALA A 304 58.26 44.07 -133.75
CA ALA A 304 59.40 43.81 -134.62
C ALA A 304 60.46 42.85 -134.02
N GLU A 305 60.51 42.70 -132.69
CA GLU A 305 61.38 41.70 -132.04
C GLU A 305 60.79 40.28 -132.04
N GLU A 306 59.46 40.14 -132.00
CA GLU A 306 58.81 38.84 -132.04
C GLU A 306 58.95 38.16 -133.41
N GLU A 307 58.86 38.93 -134.50
CA GLU A 307 59.20 38.47 -135.86
C GLU A 307 60.65 37.95 -135.96
N LEU A 308 61.56 38.50 -135.14
CA LEU A 308 62.95 38.05 -135.01
C LEU A 308 63.15 36.88 -134.03
N ARG A 309 62.20 36.63 -133.11
CA ARG A 309 62.27 35.53 -132.13
C ARG A 309 61.93 34.19 -132.78
N VAL A 310 60.89 34.15 -133.62
CA VAL A 310 60.47 32.92 -134.34
C VAL A 310 61.63 32.29 -135.12
N VAL A 311 62.47 33.13 -135.76
CA VAL A 311 63.66 32.71 -136.54
C VAL A 311 64.79 32.13 -135.67
N ARG A 312 64.73 32.23 -134.33
CA ARG A 312 65.76 31.72 -133.41
C ARG A 312 65.38 30.42 -132.70
N GLU A 313 64.11 30.18 -132.44
CA GLU A 313 63.70 29.06 -131.57
C GLU A 313 63.80 27.69 -132.26
N GLU A 314 63.77 27.65 -133.60
CA GLU A 314 64.07 26.45 -134.39
C GLU A 314 65.50 25.90 -134.16
N ASN A 315 66.41 26.71 -133.60
CA ASN A 315 67.85 26.43 -133.57
C ASN A 315 68.37 25.85 -132.24
N ASN A 316 67.55 25.81 -131.17
CA ASN A 316 68.01 25.52 -129.80
C ASN A 316 67.53 24.19 -129.18
N GLY A 317 66.55 23.50 -129.78
CA GLY A 317 65.79 22.42 -129.14
C GLY A 317 66.48 21.07 -128.88
N VAL A 318 67.83 21.01 -128.85
CA VAL A 318 68.60 19.76 -128.99
C VAL A 318 69.37 19.31 -127.72
N ASN A 319 69.51 20.15 -126.68
CA ASN A 319 70.80 20.16 -125.96
C ASN A 319 70.84 19.89 -124.42
N SER A 320 69.76 19.53 -123.70
CA SER A 320 69.86 19.38 -122.21
C SER A 320 68.75 18.59 -121.47
N GLU A 321 69.04 17.40 -120.92
CA GLU A 321 68.08 16.58 -120.11
C GLU A 321 68.67 15.76 -118.91
N LEU A 322 69.87 16.07 -118.34
CA LEU A 322 70.70 15.00 -117.71
C LEU A 322 70.64 14.69 -116.17
N GLU A 323 70.39 15.59 -115.20
CA GLU A 323 70.80 15.35 -113.76
C GLU A 323 69.74 15.49 -112.62
N ALA A 324 69.62 14.50 -111.69
CA ALA A 324 68.88 14.59 -110.39
C ALA A 324 69.10 13.44 -109.30
N VAL A 325 68.75 13.70 -108.00
CA VAL A 325 68.30 12.79 -106.84
C VAL A 325 69.29 12.15 -105.77
N ARG A 326 69.01 12.20 -104.40
CA ARG A 326 69.57 11.37 -103.21
C ARG A 326 68.99 11.61 -101.73
N SER A 327 69.46 10.91 -100.64
CA SER A 327 68.88 10.73 -99.22
C SER A 327 69.87 10.15 -98.11
N LEU A 328 69.74 9.93 -96.75
CA LEU A 328 68.89 10.22 -95.50
C LEU A 328 69.59 9.77 -94.11
N GLY A 329 68.98 9.72 -92.87
CA GLY A 329 69.64 9.47 -91.50
C GLY A 329 68.84 8.90 -90.23
N LEU A 330 69.40 8.81 -88.97
CA LEU A 330 68.92 8.00 -87.74
C LEU A 330 69.49 8.32 -86.27
N LEU A 331 68.91 7.77 -85.12
CA LEU A 331 69.52 7.21 -83.81
C LEU A 331 68.97 7.50 -82.32
N SER A 332 69.19 6.54 -81.33
CA SER A 332 69.45 6.66 -79.82
C SER A 332 68.51 6.03 -78.69
N SER A 333 69.01 5.75 -77.45
CA SER A 333 68.37 5.08 -76.22
C SER A 333 69.19 5.29 -74.88
N ASP A 334 69.03 4.79 -73.61
CA ASP A 334 68.12 3.94 -72.73
C ASP A 334 68.42 4.18 -71.18
N PRO A 335 67.53 3.87 -70.17
CA PRO A 335 67.83 3.92 -68.71
C PRO A 335 67.30 2.76 -67.77
N LEU A 336 67.69 1.49 -67.93
CA LEU A 336 66.97 0.32 -67.32
C LEU A 336 67.18 -0.07 -65.82
N GLU A 337 68.26 0.28 -65.10
CA GLU A 337 68.61 -0.42 -63.84
C GLU A 337 67.77 -0.13 -62.58
N ARG A 338 67.20 1.07 -62.42
CA ARG A 338 66.65 1.52 -61.11
C ARG A 338 65.31 0.89 -60.72
N LEU A 339 64.60 0.24 -61.64
CA LEU A 339 63.23 -0.23 -61.41
C LEU A 339 63.15 -1.65 -60.80
N LYS A 340 64.15 -2.50 -61.02
CA LYS A 340 64.11 -3.93 -60.65
C LYS A 340 64.13 -4.20 -59.14
N ALA A 341 64.57 -3.24 -58.31
CA ALA A 341 64.65 -3.40 -56.85
C ALA A 341 63.33 -3.09 -56.12
N ALA A 342 62.40 -2.35 -56.74
CA ALA A 342 61.15 -1.91 -56.12
C ALA A 342 60.02 -2.96 -56.23
N VAL A 343 60.07 -3.84 -57.23
CA VAL A 343 59.10 -4.95 -57.45
C VAL A 343 59.27 -6.11 -56.44
N ARG A 344 59.77 -5.78 -55.24
CA ARG A 344 59.46 -6.46 -53.98
C ARG A 344 58.00 -6.24 -53.55
N GLU A 345 57.21 -5.51 -54.34
CA GLU A 345 55.79 -5.24 -54.16
C GLU A 345 54.89 -6.49 -54.32
N ALA A 346 55.09 -7.44 -53.41
CA ALA A 346 54.09 -8.24 -52.69
C ALA A 346 53.04 -9.11 -53.41
N ARG A 347 52.65 -8.85 -54.67
CA ARG A 347 51.44 -9.41 -55.28
C ARG A 347 51.60 -9.63 -56.78
N LEU A 348 51.51 -10.88 -57.25
CA LEU A 348 50.63 -11.29 -58.37
C LEU A 348 50.67 -12.79 -58.76
N LYS A 349 51.58 -13.63 -58.25
CA LYS A 349 51.81 -15.00 -58.79
C LYS A 349 51.60 -16.20 -57.85
N ARG A 350 50.83 -16.02 -56.77
CA ARG A 350 50.07 -17.10 -56.12
C ARG A 350 48.70 -16.57 -55.66
N PRO A 351 47.64 -16.69 -56.49
CA PRO A 351 46.32 -16.96 -55.95
C PRO A 351 46.32 -18.36 -55.29
N ASP A 352 45.20 -18.67 -54.63
CA ASP A 352 44.88 -19.95 -53.99
C ASP A 352 45.78 -20.31 -52.79
N ALA A 353 45.13 -20.52 -51.66
CA ALA A 353 45.76 -20.85 -50.39
C ALA A 353 45.21 -22.17 -49.84
N ASP A 354 46.11 -23.02 -49.33
CA ASP A 354 45.82 -23.84 -48.16
C ASP A 354 46.92 -23.57 -47.14
N VAL A 355 46.54 -23.51 -45.87
CA VAL A 355 47.38 -23.06 -44.75
C VAL A 355 47.42 -24.15 -43.71
N ARG A 356 48.03 -25.29 -44.08
CA ARG A 356 48.14 -26.48 -43.22
C ARG A 356 49.54 -27.09 -43.14
N ASP A 357 50.47 -26.74 -44.05
CA ASP A 357 51.86 -27.25 -44.09
C ASP A 357 52.93 -26.24 -43.64
N LEU A 358 52.55 -25.16 -42.94
CA LEU A 358 53.48 -24.15 -42.42
C LEU A 358 53.62 -24.17 -40.88
N LEU A 359 53.15 -25.23 -40.22
CA LEU A 359 53.35 -25.49 -38.78
C LEU A 359 53.54 -26.99 -38.50
N GLY A 360 54.79 -27.45 -38.46
CA GLY A 360 55.19 -28.77 -37.94
C GLY A 360 55.90 -29.67 -38.97
N GLY A 361 57.03 -30.26 -38.59
CA GLY A 361 57.78 -31.17 -39.47
C GLY A 361 59.15 -31.67 -39.00
N ASP A 362 59.77 -31.09 -37.96
CA ASP A 362 61.12 -31.49 -37.53
C ASP A 362 61.15 -32.89 -36.86
N SER A 363 61.82 -33.82 -37.53
CA SER A 363 61.72 -35.28 -37.29
C SER A 363 62.50 -35.81 -36.07
N SER A 364 62.52 -35.07 -34.95
CA SER A 364 63.24 -35.46 -33.73
C SER A 364 62.33 -36.02 -32.63
N GLU A 365 61.24 -35.32 -32.30
CA GLU A 365 60.38 -35.66 -31.14
C GLU A 365 59.67 -37.02 -31.27
N VAL A 366 59.42 -37.48 -32.50
CA VAL A 366 58.72 -38.74 -32.79
C VAL A 366 59.49 -39.96 -32.28
N ILE A 367 60.83 -39.93 -32.32
CA ILE A 367 61.68 -41.06 -31.89
C ILE A 367 61.70 -41.17 -30.37
N GLU A 368 61.88 -40.04 -29.66
CA GLU A 368 61.81 -40.03 -28.20
C GLU A 368 60.43 -40.44 -27.68
N ASN A 369 59.35 -39.94 -28.28
CA ASN A 369 58.00 -40.23 -27.81
C ASN A 369 57.63 -41.70 -28.05
N ARG A 370 58.10 -42.33 -29.14
CA ARG A 370 58.01 -43.81 -29.32
C ARG A 370 58.72 -44.56 -28.19
N ALA A 371 59.96 -44.19 -27.88
CA ALA A 371 60.75 -44.86 -26.83
C ALA A 371 60.18 -44.66 -25.42
N LYS A 372 59.47 -43.56 -25.16
CA LYS A 372 58.73 -43.32 -23.91
C LYS A 372 57.46 -44.18 -23.84
N TYR A 373 56.75 -44.34 -24.97
CA TYR A 373 55.50 -45.11 -25.04
C TYR A 373 55.70 -46.62 -24.80
N GLU A 374 56.78 -47.21 -25.32
CA GLU A 374 57.08 -48.64 -25.14
C GLU A 374 57.39 -48.98 -23.67
N ARG A 375 58.12 -48.13 -22.94
CA ARG A 375 58.37 -48.32 -21.49
C ARG A 375 57.08 -48.28 -20.67
N LEU A 376 56.19 -47.32 -20.97
CA LEU A 376 54.93 -47.16 -20.25
C LEU A 376 53.98 -48.35 -20.47
N ARG A 377 54.05 -48.99 -21.64
CA ARG A 377 53.34 -50.24 -21.95
C ARG A 377 53.86 -51.41 -21.11
N ASP A 378 55.18 -51.59 -21.03
CA ASP A 378 55.80 -52.66 -20.24
C ASP A 378 55.51 -52.55 -18.73
N GLU A 379 55.38 -51.33 -18.21
CA GLU A 379 54.95 -51.09 -16.83
C GLU A 379 53.48 -51.47 -16.62
N PHE A 380 52.60 -51.15 -17.58
CA PHE A 380 51.17 -51.46 -17.49
C PHE A 380 50.88 -52.98 -17.47
N GLU A 381 51.57 -53.77 -18.31
CA GLU A 381 51.52 -55.25 -18.27
C GLU A 381 51.88 -55.80 -16.87
N ARG A 382 52.94 -55.26 -16.24
CA ARG A 382 53.38 -55.68 -14.90
C ARG A 382 52.37 -55.33 -13.80
N TYR A 383 51.67 -54.20 -13.91
CA TYR A 383 50.59 -53.84 -12.98
C TYR A 383 49.36 -54.72 -13.15
N LYS A 384 48.95 -55.04 -14.38
CA LYS A 384 47.83 -55.95 -14.67
C LYS A 384 48.06 -57.33 -14.03
N LEU A 385 49.23 -57.93 -14.23
CA LEU A 385 49.56 -59.24 -13.66
C LEU A 385 49.54 -59.26 -12.12
N LYS A 386 49.96 -58.17 -11.46
CA LYS A 386 49.84 -58.01 -10.01
C LYS A 386 48.38 -57.92 -9.55
N ALA A 387 47.52 -57.20 -10.27
CA ALA A 387 46.10 -57.07 -9.92
C ALA A 387 45.35 -58.42 -10.02
N GLU A 388 45.58 -59.17 -11.10
CA GLU A 388 44.97 -60.49 -11.30
C GLU A 388 45.41 -61.51 -10.23
N ALA A 389 46.68 -61.45 -9.78
CA ALA A 389 47.17 -62.28 -8.69
C ALA A 389 46.50 -61.98 -7.34
N VAL A 390 46.28 -60.69 -7.01
CA VAL A 390 45.61 -60.26 -5.77
C VAL A 390 44.12 -60.60 -5.77
N LEU A 391 43.46 -60.60 -6.93
CA LEU A 391 42.07 -61.04 -7.05
C LEU A 391 41.93 -62.55 -6.86
N LYS A 392 42.86 -63.35 -7.42
CA LYS A 392 42.88 -64.81 -7.23
C LYS A 392 43.23 -65.26 -5.81
N SER A 393 43.94 -64.44 -5.01
CA SER A 393 44.21 -64.73 -3.60
C SER A 393 43.14 -64.23 -2.62
N LYS A 394 42.04 -63.63 -3.11
CA LYS A 394 40.95 -63.04 -2.30
C LYS A 394 39.60 -63.76 -2.42
N GLN A 395 39.57 -64.98 -2.92
CA GLN A 395 38.39 -65.86 -2.88
C GLN A 395 38.52 -66.84 -1.70
N PRO A 396 37.85 -66.60 -0.55
CA PRO A 396 37.67 -67.66 0.45
C PRO A 396 36.74 -68.74 -0.10
N LYS A 397 36.88 -69.98 0.40
CA LYS A 397 35.98 -71.08 0.05
C LYS A 397 34.59 -70.87 0.63
N ASP A 398 33.57 -71.27 -0.13
CA ASP A 398 32.28 -71.68 0.41
C ASP A 398 32.42 -73.04 1.09
N ASP A 399 32.30 -73.09 2.42
CA ASP A 399 32.08 -74.32 3.19
C ASP A 399 30.85 -74.07 4.10
N SER A 400 29.75 -74.78 3.83
CA SER A 400 28.42 -74.50 4.41
C SER A 400 28.04 -75.46 5.55
N SER A 401 28.18 -75.06 6.82
CA SER A 401 27.71 -75.89 7.95
C SER A 401 27.43 -75.18 9.30
N SER A 402 26.88 -73.96 9.32
CA SER A 402 26.27 -73.39 10.55
C SER A 402 25.32 -72.22 10.28
N SER A 403 24.02 -72.45 10.36
CA SER A 403 22.99 -71.40 10.19
C SER A 403 21.65 -71.72 10.89
N ALA A 404 21.72 -72.35 12.07
CA ALA A 404 20.71 -72.09 13.09
C ALA A 404 21.06 -70.72 13.71
N PRO A 405 20.28 -69.65 13.48
CA PRO A 405 20.55 -68.35 14.08
C PRO A 405 20.43 -68.45 15.60
N SER A 406 21.24 -67.66 16.33
CA SER A 406 21.00 -67.46 17.76
C SER A 406 19.65 -66.79 17.97
N GLU A 407 18.97 -67.03 19.09
CA GLU A 407 17.73 -66.30 19.46
C GLU A 407 17.96 -64.78 19.45
N GLU A 408 19.19 -64.35 19.78
CA GLU A 408 19.64 -62.95 19.68
C GLU A 408 19.68 -62.44 18.23
N GLU A 409 20.06 -63.29 17.27
CA GLU A 409 20.09 -62.95 15.85
C GLU A 409 18.68 -62.88 15.26
N GLU A 410 17.77 -63.77 15.67
CA GLU A 410 16.35 -63.67 15.31
C GLU A 410 15.70 -62.42 15.92
N GLY A 411 16.01 -62.10 17.19
CA GLY A 411 15.60 -60.86 17.84
C GLY A 411 16.11 -59.61 17.13
N LEU A 412 17.37 -59.60 16.69
CA LEU A 412 17.95 -58.52 15.88
C LEU A 412 17.29 -58.44 14.50
N ARG A 413 17.04 -59.56 13.82
CA ARG A 413 16.32 -59.61 12.54
C ARG A 413 14.89 -59.07 12.67
N LEU A 414 14.20 -59.37 13.77
CA LEU A 414 12.87 -58.83 14.08
C LEU A 414 12.93 -57.32 14.35
N LEU A 415 13.89 -56.83 15.14
CA LEU A 415 14.09 -55.40 15.39
C LEU A 415 14.42 -54.65 14.10
N VAL A 416 15.29 -55.19 13.25
CA VAL A 416 15.61 -54.64 11.93
C VAL A 416 14.38 -54.60 11.03
N SER A 417 13.53 -55.63 11.05
CA SER A 417 12.25 -55.65 10.32
C SER A 417 11.28 -54.57 10.83
N GLN A 418 11.14 -54.43 12.16
CA GLN A 418 10.33 -53.37 12.77
C GLN A 418 10.85 -51.96 12.40
N LEU A 419 12.17 -51.75 12.41
CA LEU A 419 12.78 -50.49 12.00
C LEU A 419 12.58 -50.18 10.51
N HIS A 420 12.70 -51.18 9.61
CA HIS A 420 12.39 -51.00 8.18
C HIS A 420 10.90 -50.74 7.92
N ASN A 421 10.00 -51.34 8.71
CA ASN A 421 8.57 -51.06 8.61
C ASN A 421 8.23 -49.66 9.13
N LYS A 422 8.87 -49.24 10.24
CA LYS A 422 8.73 -47.88 10.76
C LYS A 422 9.30 -46.83 9.80
N LEU A 423 10.47 -47.07 9.21
CA LEU A 423 11.07 -46.22 8.18
C LEU A 423 10.11 -46.07 6.98
N ARG A 424 9.63 -47.19 6.42
CA ARG A 424 8.65 -47.15 5.31
C ARG A 424 7.34 -46.44 5.67
N SER A 425 6.86 -46.57 6.91
CA SER A 425 5.68 -45.81 7.36
C SER A 425 5.92 -44.30 7.43
N LEU A 426 7.14 -43.87 7.80
CA LEU A 426 7.54 -42.47 7.83
C LEU A 426 7.81 -41.92 6.42
N GLU A 427 8.39 -42.72 5.53
CA GLU A 427 8.58 -42.38 4.10
C GLU A 427 7.23 -42.16 3.40
N VAL A 428 6.26 -43.06 3.63
CA VAL A 428 4.90 -42.92 3.09
C VAL A 428 4.18 -41.70 3.68
N ALA A 429 4.26 -41.48 5.00
CA ALA A 429 3.66 -40.30 5.65
C ALA A 429 4.26 -38.99 5.11
N HIS A 430 5.59 -38.89 5.03
CA HIS A 430 6.26 -37.72 4.44
C HIS A 430 5.86 -37.51 2.98
N ALA A 431 5.72 -38.58 2.19
CA ALA A 431 5.26 -38.48 0.81
C ALA A 431 3.79 -38.00 0.71
N THR A 432 2.89 -38.43 1.59
CA THR A 432 1.51 -37.92 1.62
C THR A 432 1.43 -36.48 2.08
N ASP A 433 2.24 -36.08 3.07
CA ASP A 433 2.25 -34.72 3.61
C ASP A 433 2.85 -33.75 2.59
N GLN A 434 3.96 -34.13 1.93
CA GLN A 434 4.52 -33.37 0.81
C GLN A 434 3.51 -33.21 -0.33
N ALA A 435 2.80 -34.28 -0.72
CA ALA A 435 1.78 -34.19 -1.77
C ALA A 435 0.62 -33.25 -1.39
N GLN A 436 0.23 -33.20 -0.12
CA GLN A 436 -0.75 -32.25 0.41
C GLN A 436 -0.23 -30.81 0.33
N PHE A 437 0.96 -30.52 0.88
CA PHE A 437 1.55 -29.17 0.83
C PHE A 437 1.81 -28.68 -0.60
N GLU A 438 2.21 -29.57 -1.51
CA GLU A 438 2.30 -29.24 -2.94
C GLU A 438 0.92 -28.90 -3.54
N GLN A 439 -0.14 -29.63 -3.16
CA GLN A 439 -1.49 -29.35 -3.66
C GLN A 439 -2.07 -28.06 -3.09
N GLU A 440 -1.88 -27.79 -1.80
CA GLU A 440 -2.21 -26.49 -1.18
C GLU A 440 -1.44 -25.36 -1.85
N THR A 441 -0.15 -25.56 -2.14
CA THR A 441 0.68 -24.59 -2.87
C THR A 441 0.14 -24.34 -4.29
N ARG A 442 -0.32 -25.38 -5.01
CA ARG A 442 -0.98 -25.22 -6.32
C ARG A 442 -2.28 -24.43 -6.19
N ASN A 443 -3.14 -24.79 -5.24
CA ASN A 443 -4.42 -24.14 -4.99
C ASN A 443 -4.25 -22.65 -4.63
N LEU A 444 -3.28 -22.33 -3.76
CA LEU A 444 -2.95 -20.95 -3.36
C LEU A 444 -2.40 -20.14 -4.53
N ARG A 445 -1.47 -20.70 -5.33
CA ARG A 445 -0.95 -20.03 -6.55
C ARG A 445 -2.06 -19.76 -7.55
N GLN A 446 -2.95 -20.72 -7.79
CA GLN A 446 -4.11 -20.50 -8.66
C GLN A 446 -5.01 -19.38 -8.13
N ARG A 447 -5.33 -19.39 -6.82
CA ARG A 447 -6.15 -18.34 -6.20
C ARG A 447 -5.50 -16.96 -6.29
N VAL A 448 -4.19 -16.85 -6.16
CA VAL A 448 -3.44 -15.60 -6.38
C VAL A 448 -3.61 -15.13 -7.82
N CYS A 449 -3.35 -15.99 -8.82
CA CYS A 449 -3.51 -15.60 -10.23
C CYS A 449 -4.97 -15.27 -10.62
N ASP A 450 -5.96 -15.86 -9.95
CA ASP A 450 -7.37 -15.52 -10.14
C ASP A 450 -7.72 -14.14 -9.55
N LEU A 451 -7.13 -13.78 -8.41
CA LEU A 451 -7.25 -12.44 -7.82
C LEU A 451 -6.49 -11.38 -8.63
N GLU A 452 -5.28 -11.68 -9.10
CA GLU A 452 -4.48 -10.80 -9.97
C GLU A 452 -5.24 -10.46 -11.26
N ARG A 453 -5.89 -11.46 -11.89
CA ARG A 453 -6.71 -11.26 -13.09
C ARG A 453 -7.98 -10.43 -12.79
N ALA A 454 -8.67 -10.68 -11.68
CA ALA A 454 -9.83 -9.90 -11.27
C ALA A 454 -9.48 -8.43 -11.00
N GLU A 455 -8.34 -8.18 -10.36
CA GLU A 455 -7.82 -6.84 -10.09
C GLU A 455 -7.41 -6.09 -11.36
N GLU A 456 -6.78 -6.76 -12.34
CA GLU A 456 -6.47 -6.09 -13.61
C GLU A 456 -7.74 -5.83 -14.45
N THR A 457 -8.76 -6.69 -14.40
CA THR A 457 -10.07 -6.35 -15.01
C THR A 457 -10.68 -5.11 -14.35
N ASN A 458 -10.76 -5.07 -13.01
CA ASN A 458 -11.27 -3.91 -12.25
C ASN A 458 -10.52 -2.61 -12.60
N ARG A 459 -9.19 -2.67 -12.73
CA ARG A 459 -8.36 -1.53 -13.15
C ARG A 459 -8.57 -1.16 -14.61
N SER A 460 -8.80 -2.12 -15.50
CA SER A 460 -9.14 -1.83 -16.89
C SER A 460 -10.52 -1.18 -17.03
N ASP A 461 -11.48 -1.61 -16.21
CA ASP A 461 -12.87 -1.14 -16.23
C ASP A 461 -12.97 0.28 -15.66
N THR A 462 -12.40 0.52 -14.48
CA THR A 462 -12.35 1.87 -13.88
C THR A 462 -11.56 2.87 -14.75
N ARG A 463 -10.46 2.46 -15.41
CA ARG A 463 -9.79 3.29 -16.43
C ARG A 463 -10.71 3.61 -17.61
N ARG A 464 -11.52 2.65 -18.07
CA ARG A 464 -12.45 2.83 -19.20
C ARG A 464 -13.61 3.77 -18.84
N GLU A 465 -14.15 3.66 -17.62
CA GLU A 465 -15.17 4.59 -17.10
C GLU A 465 -14.64 6.02 -16.98
N MET A 466 -13.42 6.20 -16.47
CA MET A 466 -12.77 7.52 -16.43
C MET A 466 -12.55 8.08 -17.84
N ALA A 467 -12.09 7.26 -18.79
CA ALA A 467 -11.92 7.67 -20.18
C ALA A 467 -13.25 8.05 -20.85
N SER A 468 -14.34 7.31 -20.56
CA SER A 468 -15.69 7.65 -21.04
C SER A 468 -16.13 9.01 -20.51
N ARG A 469 -16.05 9.24 -19.19
CA ARG A 469 -16.39 10.53 -18.56
C ARG A 469 -15.57 11.71 -19.10
N ILE A 470 -14.28 11.48 -19.38
CA ILE A 470 -13.42 12.51 -20.01
C ILE A 470 -13.93 12.80 -21.43
N SER A 471 -14.19 11.78 -22.24
CA SER A 471 -14.68 11.96 -23.61
C SER A 471 -16.09 12.59 -23.67
N GLU A 472 -16.97 12.23 -22.73
CA GLU A 472 -18.29 12.85 -22.55
C GLU A 472 -18.15 14.34 -22.22
N MET A 473 -17.32 14.69 -21.23
CA MET A 473 -17.02 16.08 -20.84
C MET A 473 -16.36 16.88 -21.99
N GLU A 474 -15.44 16.28 -22.75
CA GLU A 474 -14.86 16.90 -23.96
C GLU A 474 -15.91 17.12 -25.04
N SER A 475 -16.85 16.18 -25.21
CA SER A 475 -18.00 16.34 -26.11
C SER A 475 -18.92 17.48 -25.68
N GLU A 476 -19.09 17.70 -24.37
CA GLU A 476 -19.90 18.81 -23.85
C GLU A 476 -19.19 20.14 -23.95
N MET A 477 -17.90 20.20 -23.63
CA MET A 477 -17.07 21.40 -23.83
C MET A 477 -16.99 21.82 -25.31
N THR A 478 -16.95 20.87 -26.24
CA THR A 478 -17.00 21.17 -27.69
C THR A 478 -18.40 21.61 -28.13
N LYS A 479 -19.48 20.97 -27.65
CA LYS A 479 -20.87 21.45 -27.86
C LYS A 479 -21.09 22.86 -27.31
N GLN A 480 -20.54 23.19 -26.14
CA GLN A 480 -20.63 24.54 -25.55
C GLN A 480 -19.88 25.56 -26.41
N ARG A 481 -18.64 25.27 -26.84
CA ARG A 481 -17.87 26.13 -27.76
C ARG A 481 -18.59 26.34 -29.10
N GLN A 482 -19.23 25.29 -29.63
CA GLN A 482 -20.02 25.39 -30.86
C GLN A 482 -21.23 26.32 -30.67
N ARG A 483 -21.99 26.16 -29.58
CA ARG A 483 -23.12 27.06 -29.26
C ARG A 483 -22.70 28.51 -29.06
N THR A 484 -21.55 28.78 -28.43
CA THR A 484 -21.09 30.17 -28.27
C THR A 484 -20.62 30.78 -29.60
N LEU A 485 -20.01 29.99 -30.49
CA LEU A 485 -19.70 30.42 -31.86
C LEU A 485 -20.98 30.68 -32.69
N GLU A 486 -22.01 29.86 -32.55
CA GLU A 486 -23.32 30.04 -33.21
C GLU A 486 -24.03 31.31 -32.75
N VAL A 487 -24.04 31.58 -31.44
CA VAL A 487 -24.60 32.83 -30.87
C VAL A 487 -23.78 34.05 -31.29
N LEU A 488 -22.45 33.96 -31.36
CA LEU A 488 -21.61 35.04 -31.88
C LEU A 488 -21.91 35.32 -33.37
N ALA A 489 -22.02 34.29 -34.20
CA ALA A 489 -22.39 34.41 -35.61
C ALA A 489 -23.83 34.92 -35.80
N GLU A 490 -24.73 34.71 -34.84
CA GLU A 490 -26.05 35.33 -34.81
C GLU A 490 -26.00 36.81 -34.47
N LYS A 491 -25.23 37.19 -33.45
CA LYS A 491 -25.04 38.61 -33.12
C LYS A 491 -24.27 39.37 -34.20
N GLU A 492 -23.38 38.71 -34.94
CA GLU A 492 -22.77 39.30 -36.13
C GLU A 492 -23.79 39.52 -37.26
N ARG A 493 -24.69 38.56 -37.52
CA ARG A 493 -25.82 38.73 -38.45
C ARG A 493 -26.79 39.84 -38.03
N GLU A 494 -27.11 39.97 -36.74
CA GLU A 494 -27.93 41.07 -36.20
C GLU A 494 -27.23 42.44 -36.36
N LEU A 495 -25.92 42.49 -36.10
CA LEU A 495 -25.12 43.70 -36.29
C LEU A 495 -25.01 44.08 -37.78
N GLU A 496 -24.92 43.11 -38.69
CA GLU A 496 -24.90 43.37 -40.12
C GLU A 496 -26.28 43.81 -40.66
N ALA A 497 -27.37 43.19 -40.18
CA ALA A 497 -28.73 43.63 -40.50
C ALA A 497 -29.02 45.06 -40.00
N THR A 498 -28.63 45.38 -38.77
CA THR A 498 -28.80 46.74 -38.22
C THR A 498 -27.89 47.77 -38.90
N ARG A 499 -26.66 47.42 -39.29
CA ARG A 499 -25.81 48.25 -40.17
C ARG A 499 -26.47 48.50 -41.52
N SER A 500 -27.07 47.48 -42.15
CA SER A 500 -27.77 47.59 -43.43
C SER A 500 -28.98 48.53 -43.35
N ILE A 501 -29.78 48.41 -42.29
CA ILE A 501 -30.90 49.33 -42.01
C ILE A 501 -30.39 50.77 -41.82
N LEU A 502 -29.30 50.98 -41.07
CA LEU A 502 -28.71 52.31 -40.88
C LEU A 502 -28.12 52.91 -42.17
N VAL A 503 -27.55 52.09 -43.04
CA VAL A 503 -27.07 52.53 -44.38
C VAL A 503 -28.25 52.93 -45.27
N SER A 504 -29.32 52.14 -45.28
CA SER A 504 -30.56 52.45 -46.02
C SER A 504 -31.17 53.77 -45.54
N LEU A 505 -31.40 53.91 -44.23
CA LEU A 505 -31.97 55.13 -43.63
C LEU A 505 -31.10 56.38 -43.86
N ARG A 506 -29.77 56.22 -43.94
CA ARG A 506 -28.84 57.30 -44.30
C ARG A 506 -28.92 57.66 -45.78
N SER A 507 -29.12 56.69 -46.66
CA SER A 507 -29.39 56.93 -48.09
C SER A 507 -30.69 57.69 -48.29
N ASP A 508 -31.76 57.31 -47.57
CA ASP A 508 -33.06 57.98 -47.63
C ASP A 508 -32.97 59.44 -47.15
N GLN A 509 -32.28 59.72 -46.03
CA GLN A 509 -32.06 61.09 -45.56
C GLN A 509 -31.21 61.95 -46.51
N LEU A 510 -30.24 61.34 -47.20
CA LEU A 510 -29.49 62.03 -48.27
C LEU A 510 -30.38 62.34 -49.49
N SER A 511 -31.43 61.56 -49.75
CA SER A 511 -32.42 61.85 -50.80
C SER A 511 -33.41 62.96 -50.45
N HIS A 512 -33.49 63.38 -49.18
CA HIS A 512 -34.48 64.35 -48.67
C HIS A 512 -33.89 65.71 -48.25
N SER A 513 -32.57 65.90 -48.37
CA SER A 513 -31.87 67.11 -47.90
C SER A 513 -31.18 67.90 -49.03
N SER A 514 -31.96 68.36 -50.02
CA SER A 514 -31.45 69.11 -51.19
C SER A 514 -32.18 70.44 -51.45
N SER A 515 -31.94 71.45 -50.59
CA SER A 515 -32.10 72.90 -50.92
C SER A 515 -31.24 73.78 -49.98
N PRO A 516 -30.69 74.94 -50.42
CA PRO A 516 -29.55 75.58 -49.72
C PRO A 516 -29.79 77.03 -49.23
N SER A 517 -28.73 77.64 -48.65
CA SER A 517 -28.57 79.04 -48.15
C SER A 517 -28.95 79.30 -46.68
N THR A 518 -28.23 80.11 -45.88
CA THR A 518 -27.00 80.91 -46.12
C THR A 518 -26.24 81.26 -44.82
N VAL A 519 -24.93 80.94 -44.78
CA VAL A 519 -23.75 81.76 -44.35
C VAL A 519 -23.71 82.46 -42.96
N ALA A 520 -22.50 82.47 -42.36
CA ALA A 520 -21.98 83.27 -41.22
C ALA A 520 -22.29 82.79 -39.78
N VAL A 521 -21.34 82.80 -38.81
CA VAL A 521 -19.89 83.11 -38.82
C VAL A 521 -19.14 82.34 -37.71
N ALA A 522 -17.84 82.09 -37.94
CA ALA A 522 -16.78 81.62 -37.02
C ALA A 522 -16.75 80.14 -36.56
N PRO A 523 -15.55 79.54 -36.30
CA PRO A 523 -15.38 78.07 -36.30
C PRO A 523 -14.62 77.46 -35.10
N SER A 524 -14.89 76.18 -34.83
CA SER A 524 -14.01 75.30 -34.03
C SER A 524 -14.12 73.83 -34.47
N SER A 525 -13.77 73.55 -35.73
CA SER A 525 -13.76 72.18 -36.26
C SER A 525 -12.55 71.37 -35.77
N SER A 526 -12.85 70.31 -35.00
CA SER A 526 -12.23 68.97 -35.04
C SER A 526 -10.76 68.81 -35.48
N SER A 527 -9.97 68.08 -34.69
CA SER A 527 -9.61 66.69 -35.06
C SER A 527 -8.97 65.91 -33.90
N SER A 528 -8.87 64.59 -34.08
CA SER A 528 -7.77 63.71 -33.61
C SER A 528 -7.50 63.56 -32.10
N ALA A 529 -7.57 62.31 -31.64
CA ALA A 529 -6.64 61.77 -30.64
C ALA A 529 -5.34 61.28 -31.35
N PRO A 530 -4.27 60.85 -30.67
CA PRO A 530 -3.93 60.98 -29.24
C PRO A 530 -2.53 61.61 -28.99
N ALA A 531 -2.31 62.28 -27.85
CA ALA A 531 -0.98 62.56 -27.29
C ALA A 531 -1.03 62.93 -25.80
N ASP A 532 -0.04 62.48 -25.02
CA ASP A 532 0.22 62.93 -23.65
C ASP A 532 0.81 64.36 -23.61
N PRO A 533 0.88 64.97 -22.41
CA PRO A 533 2.12 65.64 -22.05
C PRO A 533 2.71 65.20 -20.69
N VAL A 534 3.85 64.51 -20.79
CA VAL A 534 5.07 64.76 -20.00
C VAL A 534 4.97 64.74 -18.47
N ASN A 535 5.48 63.65 -17.87
CA ASN A 535 6.49 63.79 -16.83
C ASN A 535 7.44 62.57 -16.76
N GLY A 536 8.77 62.80 -16.77
CA GLY A 536 9.76 61.87 -16.19
C GLY A 536 10.22 60.63 -17.00
N ASP A 537 10.81 60.79 -18.18
CA ASP A 537 11.59 59.75 -18.89
C ASP A 537 12.59 58.94 -18.01
N LYS A 538 12.54 57.59 -18.02
CA LYS A 538 13.61 56.70 -18.57
C LYS A 538 13.50 55.19 -18.26
N ARG A 539 14.06 54.41 -19.20
CA ARG A 539 14.56 53.00 -19.12
C ARG A 539 13.57 51.84 -18.93
N ALA A 540 13.11 51.34 -20.08
CA ALA A 540 13.50 50.05 -20.67
C ALA A 540 13.83 48.85 -19.75
N ALA A 541 13.21 47.71 -20.11
CA ALA A 541 13.30 46.40 -19.46
C ALA A 541 14.70 45.76 -19.37
N ARG A 542 14.85 44.83 -18.41
CA ARG A 542 15.45 43.49 -18.62
C ARG A 542 14.96 42.49 -17.57
N ILE A 543 14.85 41.23 -17.98
CA ILE A 543 14.55 40.07 -17.13
C ILE A 543 15.82 39.68 -16.36
N GLY A 544 15.70 39.25 -15.10
CA GLY A 544 16.83 38.77 -14.29
C GLY A 544 16.42 37.76 -13.22
N VAL A 545 16.92 36.53 -13.32
CA VAL A 545 16.68 35.44 -12.36
C VAL A 545 17.87 35.32 -11.39
N SER A 546 17.62 35.34 -10.08
CA SER A 546 18.63 34.90 -9.09
C SER A 546 18.05 34.42 -7.75
N ASN A 547 17.73 33.12 -7.72
CA ASN A 547 18.03 32.17 -6.64
C ASN A 547 18.56 32.75 -5.29
N ARG A 548 17.77 32.63 -4.21
CA ARG A 548 18.29 32.50 -2.83
C ARG A 548 17.59 31.39 -2.06
N ARG A 549 18.36 30.63 -1.29
CA ARG A 549 17.91 29.53 -0.41
C ARG A 549 17.61 30.05 1.01
N SER A 550 16.47 29.63 1.57
CA SER A 550 16.28 29.15 2.96
C SER A 550 14.83 28.68 3.09
N GLY A 551 14.45 27.67 3.87
CA GLY A 551 15.21 26.85 4.82
C GLY A 551 14.54 26.88 6.20
N GLU A 552 14.31 25.70 6.78
CA GLU A 552 13.76 25.45 8.11
C GLU A 552 12.28 25.84 8.37
N TRP A 553 11.37 24.88 8.12
CA TRP A 553 10.22 24.68 9.01
C TRP A 553 10.64 23.68 10.10
N ARG A 554 10.82 24.14 11.34
CA ARG A 554 11.06 23.25 12.49
C ARG A 554 9.80 23.00 13.29
N LYS A 555 9.62 21.71 13.62
CA LYS A 555 8.87 21.12 14.73
C LYS A 555 8.21 22.11 15.71
N TYR A 556 6.91 21.91 15.93
CA TYR A 556 6.42 21.82 17.30
C TYR A 556 5.87 20.42 17.54
N SER A 557 6.30 19.80 18.64
CA SER A 557 5.83 18.51 19.14
C SER A 557 5.10 18.75 20.47
N ASP A 558 4.25 17.80 20.85
CA ASP A 558 3.76 17.52 22.20
C ASP A 558 3.51 18.70 23.17
N ARG A 559 2.23 18.91 23.49
CA ARG A 559 1.83 19.25 24.85
C ARG A 559 0.84 18.21 25.38
N LYS A 560 1.28 17.46 26.38
CA LYS A 560 0.47 16.54 27.19
C LYS A 560 0.01 17.25 28.47
N THR A 561 -1.05 16.72 29.06
CA THR A 561 -1.47 16.87 30.48
C THR A 561 -1.60 18.30 31.05
N SER A 562 -2.85 18.75 31.19
CA SER A 562 -3.32 19.47 32.38
C SER A 562 -4.72 18.97 32.74
N ASN A 563 -4.84 18.25 33.87
CA ASN A 563 -6.13 17.83 34.40
C ASN A 563 -6.62 18.89 35.38
N GLU A 564 -7.78 19.50 35.12
CA GLU A 564 -8.49 20.30 36.13
C GLU A 564 -10.00 20.34 35.83
N GLU A 565 -10.81 20.51 36.87
CA GLU A 565 -12.12 19.87 36.97
C GLU A 565 -13.17 20.82 37.60
N SER A 566 -14.24 21.20 36.87
CA SER A 566 -15.54 21.60 37.46
C SER A 566 -16.66 21.99 36.47
N SER A 567 -17.90 21.96 37.00
CA SER A 567 -19.08 22.75 36.58
C SER A 567 -19.86 22.41 35.30
N ARG A 568 -20.42 21.19 35.29
CA ARG A 568 -21.88 20.93 35.25
C ARG A 568 -22.82 21.97 34.59
N ARG A 569 -23.33 21.67 33.39
CA ARG A 569 -24.75 21.82 32.95
C ARG A 569 -25.04 20.72 31.90
N SER A 570 -26.15 19.98 31.77
CA SER A 570 -27.43 19.77 32.48
C SER A 570 -28.65 19.85 31.53
N MET A 571 -28.92 18.75 30.81
CA MET A 571 -30.19 18.33 30.16
C MET A 571 -30.77 19.08 28.93
N GLY A 572 -31.50 18.30 28.11
CA GLY A 572 -32.21 18.69 26.86
C GLY A 572 -31.49 18.18 25.59
N SER A 573 -31.83 17.08 24.90
CA SER A 573 -33.00 16.16 24.81
C SER A 573 -34.07 16.52 23.76
N VAL A 574 -34.29 15.62 22.77
CA VAL A 574 -35.36 15.61 21.72
C VAL A 574 -35.24 16.75 20.67
N SER A 575 -35.44 16.63 19.35
CA SER A 575 -35.69 15.56 18.33
C SER A 575 -34.99 16.02 17.02
N SER A 576 -34.65 15.25 15.98
CA SER A 576 -35.39 14.25 15.19
C SER A 576 -36.67 14.75 14.50
N ALA A 577 -36.52 15.56 13.44
CA ALA A 577 -37.58 15.84 12.47
C ALA A 577 -37.01 16.07 11.06
N MET A 578 -37.49 15.31 10.08
CA MET A 578 -37.55 15.73 8.68
C MET A 578 -38.92 16.38 8.49
N GLU A 579 -39.05 17.43 7.68
CA GLU A 579 -40.04 17.47 6.57
C GLU A 579 -40.04 18.79 5.76
N GLU A 580 -40.49 18.63 4.51
CA GLU A 580 -41.12 19.58 3.59
C GLU A 580 -40.61 21.04 3.44
N THR A 581 -40.01 21.27 2.27
CA THR A 581 -40.11 22.53 1.54
C THR A 581 -41.57 22.93 1.27
N GLN A 582 -41.95 24.17 1.58
CA GLN A 582 -43.09 24.83 0.92
C GLN A 582 -42.63 26.10 0.21
N THR A 583 -43.16 26.31 -1.00
CA THR A 583 -42.86 27.46 -1.86
C THR A 583 -43.94 28.53 -1.67
N ILE A 584 -43.52 29.78 -1.41
CA ILE A 584 -44.38 30.95 -1.57
C ILE A 584 -43.64 31.96 -2.45
N VAL A 585 -44.24 32.30 -3.58
CA VAL A 585 -43.74 33.32 -4.49
C VAL A 585 -44.19 34.69 -4.01
N GLN A 586 -43.25 35.64 -3.87
CA GLN A 586 -43.59 37.05 -3.81
C GLN A 586 -42.61 37.86 -4.66
N GLN A 587 -43.11 38.40 -5.76
CA GLN A 587 -42.33 39.25 -6.67
C GLN A 587 -42.17 40.65 -6.08
N GLN A 588 -40.94 41.15 -6.02
CA GLN A 588 -40.66 42.58 -6.14
C GLN A 588 -39.50 42.79 -7.12
N ILE A 589 -39.63 43.82 -7.96
CA ILE A 589 -38.68 44.13 -9.03
C ILE A 589 -37.75 45.25 -8.54
N ALA A 590 -36.45 45.03 -8.64
CA ALA A 590 -35.41 46.05 -8.53
C ALA A 590 -34.51 46.03 -9.77
N LEU A 591 -33.94 47.17 -10.13
CA LEU A 591 -33.35 47.41 -11.45
C LEU A 591 -31.96 46.75 -11.65
N PRO A 592 -31.59 46.38 -12.88
CA PRO A 592 -30.36 45.66 -13.17
C PRO A 592 -29.13 46.57 -13.09
N ILE A 593 -28.32 46.40 -12.05
CA ILE A 593 -26.95 46.92 -12.01
C ILE A 593 -26.04 45.90 -12.70
N GLY A 594 -25.31 46.35 -13.71
CA GLY A 594 -24.30 45.64 -14.52
C GLY A 594 -24.12 44.14 -14.26
N ASN A 595 -24.70 43.30 -15.12
CA ASN A 595 -24.35 41.88 -15.22
C ASN A 595 -22.91 41.73 -15.74
N GLU A 596 -21.92 41.82 -14.85
CA GLU A 596 -20.73 40.99 -14.99
C GLU A 596 -21.20 39.53 -15.14
N SER A 597 -20.55 38.77 -16.03
CA SER A 597 -21.01 37.44 -16.41
C SER A 597 -20.81 36.42 -15.28
N ARG A 598 -21.74 36.42 -14.32
CA ARG A 598 -21.83 35.48 -13.19
C ARG A 598 -21.69 34.06 -13.72
N ASN A 599 -20.54 33.45 -13.44
CA ASN A 599 -20.16 32.20 -14.07
C ASN A 599 -20.85 31.03 -13.35
N ILE A 600 -22.07 30.74 -13.80
CA ILE A 600 -22.97 29.71 -13.24
C ILE A 600 -22.23 28.37 -13.08
N TYR A 601 -21.34 28.01 -14.01
CA TYR A 601 -20.56 26.77 -13.92
C TYR A 601 -19.60 26.74 -12.72
N TYR A 602 -18.91 27.85 -12.42
CA TYR A 602 -18.07 27.93 -11.20
C TYR A 602 -18.92 27.94 -9.92
N GLU A 603 -20.12 28.51 -9.96
CA GLU A 603 -21.05 28.55 -8.83
C GLU A 603 -21.71 27.18 -8.57
N GLU A 604 -22.00 26.42 -9.63
CA GLU A 604 -22.41 25.01 -9.57
C GLU A 604 -21.29 24.08 -9.09
N GLU A 605 -20.04 24.27 -9.54
CA GLU A 605 -18.90 23.51 -9.02
C GLU A 605 -18.59 23.83 -7.54
N LEU A 606 -18.71 25.10 -7.11
CA LEU A 606 -18.69 25.42 -5.69
C LEU A 606 -19.80 24.67 -4.95
N SER A 607 -21.04 24.72 -5.45
CA SER A 607 -22.20 24.06 -4.86
C SER A 607 -22.05 22.52 -4.79
N LYS A 608 -21.37 21.90 -5.76
CA LYS A 608 -21.00 20.46 -5.72
C LYS A 608 -19.95 20.19 -4.65
N LYS A 609 -18.90 21.02 -4.57
CA LYS A 609 -17.82 20.87 -3.57
C LYS A 609 -18.29 21.12 -2.14
N GLU A 610 -19.18 22.08 -1.93
CA GLU A 610 -19.82 22.32 -0.64
C GLU A 610 -20.72 21.15 -0.21
N ARG A 611 -21.45 20.52 -1.16
CA ARG A 611 -22.22 19.31 -0.90
C ARG A 611 -21.32 18.12 -0.55
N GLU A 612 -20.27 17.87 -1.33
CA GLU A 612 -19.27 16.82 -1.06
C GLU A 612 -18.60 17.01 0.31
N ILE A 613 -18.28 18.25 0.69
CA ILE A 613 -17.77 18.60 2.03
C ILE A 613 -18.83 18.36 3.11
N GLY A 614 -20.12 18.62 2.82
CA GLY A 614 -21.24 18.29 3.70
C GLY A 614 -21.39 16.79 3.93
N ASP A 615 -21.37 16.00 2.86
CA ASP A 615 -21.48 14.54 2.89
C ASP A 615 -20.29 13.90 3.63
N LEU A 616 -19.07 14.40 3.40
CA LEU A 616 -17.86 13.99 4.12
C LEU A 616 -17.95 14.34 5.62
N ARG A 617 -18.49 15.51 5.99
CA ARG A 617 -18.73 15.89 7.40
C ARG A 617 -19.80 15.01 8.04
N HIS A 618 -20.87 14.66 7.32
CA HIS A 618 -21.89 13.74 7.81
C HIS A 618 -21.31 12.34 8.04
N SER A 619 -20.52 11.83 7.09
CA SER A 619 -19.81 10.55 7.22
C SER A 619 -18.84 10.55 8.41
N LEU A 620 -18.06 11.63 8.59
CA LEU A 620 -17.19 11.82 9.75
C LEU A 620 -17.97 11.74 11.08
N HIS A 621 -19.06 12.49 11.21
CA HIS A 621 -19.89 12.47 12.41
C HIS A 621 -20.57 11.11 12.66
N GLN A 622 -20.94 10.39 11.60
CA GLN A 622 -21.50 9.03 11.70
C GLN A 622 -20.44 8.00 12.15
N LEU A 623 -19.18 8.17 11.73
CA LEU A 623 -18.05 7.36 12.17
C LEU A 623 -17.64 7.69 13.62
N ASP A 624 -17.58 8.98 14.00
CA ASP A 624 -17.36 9.42 15.39
C ASP A 624 -18.44 8.87 16.34
N TYR A 625 -19.70 8.85 15.90
CA TYR A 625 -20.80 8.28 16.70
C TYR A 625 -20.61 6.77 16.90
N ARG A 626 -20.37 6.01 15.82
CA ARG A 626 -20.10 4.56 15.89
C ARG A 626 -18.86 4.23 16.72
N MET A 627 -17.83 5.07 16.67
CA MET A 627 -16.61 4.92 17.47
C MET A 627 -16.94 5.04 18.96
N ARG A 628 -17.64 6.10 19.37
CA ARG A 628 -18.08 6.29 20.78
C ARG A 628 -19.04 5.19 21.24
N GLU A 629 -19.93 4.73 20.36
CA GLU A 629 -20.81 3.59 20.62
C GLU A 629 -20.01 2.29 20.84
N MET A 630 -18.97 2.02 20.05
CA MET A 630 -18.08 0.88 20.27
C MET A 630 -17.24 1.03 21.56
N GLU A 631 -16.74 2.22 21.88
CA GLU A 631 -16.02 2.51 23.13
C GLU A 631 -16.92 2.29 24.35
N GLN A 632 -18.18 2.75 24.31
CA GLN A 632 -19.16 2.51 25.36
C GLN A 632 -19.51 1.02 25.50
N ASN A 633 -19.74 0.32 24.38
CA ASN A 633 -19.99 -1.12 24.38
C ASN A 633 -18.79 -1.94 24.89
N TYR A 634 -17.56 -1.50 24.60
CA TYR A 634 -16.34 -2.08 25.16
C TYR A 634 -16.30 -1.88 26.68
N LEU A 635 -16.49 -0.66 27.17
CA LEU A 635 -16.46 -0.35 28.61
C LEU A 635 -17.55 -1.12 29.38
N CYS A 636 -18.75 -1.24 28.84
CA CYS A 636 -19.82 -2.03 29.46
C CYS A 636 -19.47 -3.54 29.54
N ARG A 637 -18.80 -4.08 28.52
CA ARG A 637 -18.30 -5.48 28.55
C ARG A 637 -17.15 -5.65 29.53
N ASP A 638 -16.22 -4.70 29.60
CA ASP A 638 -15.08 -4.75 30.52
C ASP A 638 -15.55 -4.70 31.99
N LEU A 639 -16.53 -3.85 32.31
CA LEU A 639 -17.20 -3.82 33.62
C LEU A 639 -17.92 -5.15 33.95
N GLN A 640 -18.62 -5.77 32.97
CA GLN A 640 -19.24 -7.08 33.17
C GLN A 640 -18.21 -8.20 33.40
N ASN A 641 -17.10 -8.19 32.66
CA ASN A 641 -15.99 -9.12 32.85
C ASN A 641 -15.32 -8.92 34.21
N HIS A 642 -15.16 -7.68 34.66
CA HIS A 642 -14.63 -7.36 35.99
C HIS A 642 -15.56 -7.86 37.10
N GLU A 643 -16.87 -7.60 37.00
CA GLU A 643 -17.88 -8.17 37.92
C GLU A 643 -17.83 -9.70 37.99
N GLN A 644 -17.68 -10.38 36.84
CA GLN A 644 -17.53 -11.84 36.79
C GLN A 644 -16.22 -12.29 37.44
N SER A 645 -15.12 -11.57 37.23
CA SER A 645 -13.83 -11.84 37.87
C SER A 645 -13.91 -11.71 39.40
N GLU A 646 -14.55 -10.66 39.93
CA GLU A 646 -14.73 -10.51 41.38
C GLU A 646 -15.65 -11.59 41.98
N LYS A 647 -16.71 -12.00 41.27
CA LYS A 647 -17.57 -13.13 41.69
C LYS A 647 -16.77 -14.44 41.78
N LEU A 648 -15.96 -14.74 40.76
CA LEU A 648 -15.10 -15.92 40.74
C LEU A 648 -13.99 -15.87 41.81
N LYS A 649 -13.43 -14.69 42.10
CA LYS A 649 -12.47 -14.50 43.22
C LYS A 649 -13.10 -14.76 44.58
N GLU A 650 -14.33 -14.29 44.81
CA GLU A 650 -15.04 -14.54 46.07
C GLU A 650 -15.45 -16.01 46.20
N GLU A 651 -15.87 -16.66 45.11
CA GLU A 651 -16.11 -18.11 45.08
C GLU A 651 -14.83 -18.92 45.39
N LEU A 652 -13.69 -18.55 44.80
CA LEU A 652 -12.38 -19.12 45.12
C LEU A 652 -12.04 -18.90 46.61
N ARG A 653 -12.18 -17.67 47.14
CA ARG A 653 -11.92 -17.37 48.55
C ARG A 653 -12.81 -18.17 49.50
N ILE A 654 -14.06 -18.42 49.13
CA ILE A 654 -15.00 -19.28 49.87
C ILE A 654 -14.57 -20.75 49.80
N LEU A 655 -14.09 -21.23 48.65
CA LEU A 655 -13.59 -22.60 48.48
C LEU A 655 -12.26 -22.83 49.23
N GLU A 656 -11.34 -21.88 49.17
CA GLU A 656 -10.10 -21.85 49.96
C GLU A 656 -10.41 -21.85 51.47
N GLY A 657 -11.36 -21.03 51.92
CA GLY A 657 -11.81 -21.02 53.31
C GLY A 657 -12.41 -22.36 53.76
N LYS A 658 -13.22 -23.01 52.91
CA LYS A 658 -13.74 -24.37 53.16
C LYS A 658 -12.62 -25.41 53.19
N LEU A 659 -11.65 -25.32 52.28
CA LEU A 659 -10.51 -26.23 52.21
C LEU A 659 -9.62 -26.10 53.46
N ALA A 660 -9.31 -24.87 53.88
CA ALA A 660 -8.56 -24.60 55.11
C ALA A 660 -9.28 -25.11 56.35
N LEU A 661 -10.61 -24.96 56.44
CA LEU A 661 -11.43 -25.54 57.51
C LEU A 661 -11.42 -27.07 57.48
N SER A 662 -11.48 -27.70 56.30
CA SER A 662 -11.39 -29.15 56.15
C SER A 662 -10.02 -29.69 56.55
N GLN A 663 -8.93 -29.02 56.14
CA GLN A 663 -7.56 -29.36 56.53
C GLN A 663 -7.31 -29.16 58.02
N ALA A 664 -7.87 -28.11 58.62
CA ALA A 664 -7.83 -27.88 60.06
C ALA A 664 -8.60 -28.96 60.84
N ALA A 665 -9.79 -29.36 60.35
CA ALA A 665 -10.59 -30.42 60.96
C ALA A 665 -9.91 -31.80 60.84
N GLU A 666 -9.35 -32.14 59.68
CA GLU A 666 -8.52 -33.34 59.50
C GLU A 666 -7.32 -33.34 60.45
N THR A 667 -6.61 -32.21 60.56
CA THR A 667 -5.42 -32.09 61.41
C THR A 667 -5.76 -32.16 62.90
N ALA A 668 -6.85 -31.51 63.35
CA ALA A 668 -7.31 -31.56 64.73
C ALA A 668 -7.78 -32.97 65.12
N GLY A 669 -8.70 -33.57 64.34
CA GLY A 669 -9.18 -34.92 64.59
C GLY A 669 -8.06 -35.98 64.52
N SER A 670 -7.14 -35.83 63.56
CA SER A 670 -5.94 -36.66 63.45
C SER A 670 -5.05 -36.56 64.69
N THR A 671 -4.74 -35.35 65.15
CA THR A 671 -3.83 -35.15 66.30
C THR A 671 -4.44 -35.56 67.64
N GLU A 672 -5.74 -35.37 67.86
CA GLU A 672 -6.43 -35.90 69.05
C GLU A 672 -6.51 -37.43 69.03
N TYR A 673 -6.82 -38.03 67.87
CA TYR A 673 -6.79 -39.49 67.70
C TYR A 673 -5.37 -40.05 67.93
N LEU A 674 -4.35 -39.42 67.35
CA LEU A 674 -2.95 -39.80 67.53
C LEU A 674 -2.51 -39.70 69.00
N ARG A 675 -2.92 -38.65 69.72
CA ARG A 675 -2.66 -38.46 71.16
C ARG A 675 -3.27 -39.59 71.98
N ASN A 676 -4.52 -39.95 71.71
CA ASN A 676 -5.21 -41.03 72.42
C ASN A 676 -4.56 -42.39 72.15
N ILE A 677 -4.21 -42.69 70.89
CA ILE A 677 -3.49 -43.92 70.52
C ILE A 677 -2.07 -43.93 71.13
N PHE A 678 -1.40 -42.79 71.24
CA PHE A 678 -0.07 -42.70 71.85
C PHE A 678 -0.11 -42.94 73.37
N VAL A 679 -1.10 -42.42 74.07
CA VAL A 679 -1.34 -42.79 75.48
C VAL A 679 -1.63 -44.29 75.60
N GLN A 680 -2.47 -44.85 74.70
CA GLN A 680 -2.74 -46.28 74.67
C GLN A 680 -1.50 -47.13 74.36
N LEU A 681 -0.53 -46.62 73.59
CA LEU A 681 0.76 -47.28 73.33
C LEU A 681 1.60 -47.39 74.60
N LEU A 682 1.65 -46.31 75.40
CA LEU A 682 2.40 -46.25 76.65
C LEU A 682 1.80 -47.16 77.74
N SER A 683 0.49 -47.39 77.71
CA SER A 683 -0.23 -48.29 78.62
C SER A 683 -0.47 -49.70 78.06
N CYS A 684 0.22 -50.11 76.98
CA CYS A 684 0.05 -51.43 76.38
C CYS A 684 1.23 -52.36 76.70
N ASP A 685 1.01 -53.33 77.60
CA ASP A 685 2.03 -54.28 78.03
C ASP A 685 2.35 -55.37 76.97
N SER A 686 1.41 -55.64 76.05
CA SER A 686 1.57 -56.67 75.02
C SER A 686 2.37 -56.18 73.82
N ALA A 687 3.47 -56.88 73.49
CA ALA A 687 4.26 -56.64 72.28
C ALA A 687 3.43 -56.65 70.98
N ALA A 688 2.46 -57.57 70.85
CA ALA A 688 1.56 -57.61 69.71
C ALA A 688 0.64 -56.38 69.66
N GLY A 689 0.06 -56.01 70.81
CA GLY A 689 -0.75 -54.79 70.94
C GLY A 689 0.04 -53.54 70.54
N ARG A 690 1.25 -53.34 71.11
CA ARG A 690 2.16 -52.24 70.74
C ARG A 690 2.43 -52.20 69.23
N LYS A 691 2.65 -53.35 68.57
CA LYS A 691 2.86 -53.42 67.11
C LYS A 691 1.62 -53.02 66.30
N HIS A 692 0.41 -53.42 66.71
CA HIS A 692 -0.83 -52.99 66.05
C HIS A 692 -1.11 -51.48 66.24
N ILE A 693 -0.92 -50.98 67.46
CA ILE A 693 -1.06 -49.56 67.83
C ILE A 693 -0.10 -48.69 67.01
N LEU A 694 1.16 -49.12 66.83
CA LEU A 694 2.13 -48.44 65.97
C LEU A 694 1.73 -48.43 64.48
N LYS A 695 1.03 -49.46 63.97
CA LYS A 695 0.49 -49.43 62.60
C LYS A 695 -0.70 -48.47 62.44
N ALA A 696 -1.52 -48.30 63.47
CA ALA A 696 -2.56 -47.26 63.48
C ALA A 696 -1.94 -45.86 63.44
N ILE A 697 -0.95 -45.58 64.29
CA ILE A 697 -0.16 -44.33 64.25
C ILE A 697 0.47 -44.11 62.87
N ALA A 698 1.08 -45.13 62.29
CA ALA A 698 1.76 -45.05 60.98
C ALA A 698 0.80 -44.76 59.80
N THR A 699 -0.43 -45.26 59.86
CA THR A 699 -1.45 -45.01 58.81
C THR A 699 -2.06 -43.60 58.95
N VAL A 700 -2.30 -43.13 60.17
CA VAL A 700 -2.74 -41.74 60.45
C VAL A 700 -1.70 -40.72 60.00
N LEU A 701 -0.41 -40.99 60.28
CA LEU A 701 0.72 -40.16 59.84
C LEU A 701 1.12 -40.34 58.36
N LYS A 702 0.40 -41.19 57.59
CA LYS A 702 0.66 -41.47 56.17
C LYS A 702 2.13 -41.86 55.88
N LEU A 703 2.77 -42.62 56.80
CA LEU A 703 4.16 -43.05 56.67
C LEU A 703 4.40 -43.90 55.41
N SER A 704 5.61 -43.80 54.85
CA SER A 704 5.96 -44.48 53.61
C SER A 704 5.97 -46.01 53.77
N HIS A 705 5.82 -46.70 52.62
CA HIS A 705 5.85 -48.15 52.57
C HIS A 705 7.19 -48.77 53.04
N ASN A 706 8.28 -47.99 53.09
CA ASN A 706 9.56 -48.43 53.63
C ASN A 706 9.63 -48.31 55.16
N GLU A 707 9.08 -47.23 55.73
CA GLU A 707 8.98 -47.04 57.19
C GLU A 707 8.02 -48.05 57.82
N MET A 708 6.90 -48.32 57.13
CA MET A 708 5.95 -49.38 57.52
C MET A 708 6.63 -50.76 57.61
N LYS A 709 7.51 -51.09 56.66
CA LYS A 709 8.35 -52.31 56.71
C LYS A 709 9.36 -52.30 57.85
N GLY A 710 9.84 -51.13 58.27
CA GLY A 710 10.68 -50.96 59.46
C GLY A 710 9.94 -51.33 60.76
N ILE A 711 8.71 -50.84 60.92
CA ILE A 711 7.82 -51.20 62.04
C ILE A 711 7.52 -52.70 62.04
N ASP A 712 7.35 -53.32 60.86
CA ASP A 712 7.06 -54.75 60.75
C ASP A 712 8.24 -55.65 61.13
N LYS A 713 9.48 -55.25 60.81
CA LYS A 713 10.71 -56.03 61.07
C LYS A 713 11.22 -55.92 62.51
N ARG A 714 10.81 -54.90 63.27
CA ARG A 714 11.30 -54.68 64.63
C ARG A 714 10.68 -55.72 65.58
N SER A 715 11.52 -56.53 66.23
CA SER A 715 11.09 -57.44 67.29
C SER A 715 10.86 -56.66 68.58
N TRP A 716 9.67 -56.76 69.14
CA TRP A 716 9.31 -56.15 70.42
C TRP A 716 9.24 -57.28 71.46
N SER A 717 10.24 -57.33 72.35
CA SER A 717 10.21 -58.13 73.58
C SER A 717 9.62 -57.27 74.70
#